data_AF-Q54BI8-F1
#
_entry.id   AF-Q54BI8-F1
#
_cell.length_a   1.000
_cell.length_b   1.000
_cell.length_c   1.000
_cell.angle_alpha   90.00
_cell.angle_beta   90.00
_cell.angle_gamma   90.00
#
_symmetry.space_group_name_H-M   'P 1'
#
loop_
_entity.id
_entity.type
_entity.pdbx_description
1 polymer ?
#
loop_
_entity_poly.entity_id
_entity_poly.type
_entity_poly.pdbx_seq_one_letter_code
_entity_poly.pdbx_strand_id
1 'polypeptide(L)'
;MPLNLVARKSLRDNEEHLNKAHEEIKNALNGEEWIIEFDWDAIFDKVDEHVKKQLGEVFYKNLCPNISKCIVNASKDELTKESIINANTAKKIVLIVNEDAKNSSYWKYAFNGGQLNLLFKKGCNNITEAGNFELYKVIPSEGAYSLPTRLNMKKNQERFELAFERIKVVTSRDWSFDEASMETVYPTAFEHESQREQFGTTFAQILEYVAQNIEKRCKDEMTLESFNDVTANGRISFRHNPKQTTGYWNWSFANGDLIITFKSISNISDNANYDFIKVLPVPGVFSLAARLNMKENQEKFDTAFERIKAATHMDWSYEQESLEQIYPALEERNKERIGDLFSDIFKYVADNIEKKCKNDTILEAFVEATSNAKIVFRHNAKASGYWNWTFEGGNLIITFKSICNISDNANFDFIKVLPVPGVFSLAAKINLKENQEKFDTAFERIKEVTKVDWSYDEQSLETVYPALEERNKERIGDLFQEIIKYVADNIVKRCKEDMVLESFLEATSNAKIVFRHNAKANGYWNWSFENNDLVITFKSICNVSDNANFDFIKILPSPGVLTLASRINLRENQEKINESFEKIKEVLGNDWTYDESSIEQVYPKLEENNKPRVGDVFAEIIRYISQNIVKRCKDDDMVKEGFVEATQNCKIVFQFVEKQSSYWVWKFDGGNLVVSFKSICNTSDNANFNFEALL
;
A
#
# COMPACT_ATOMS: atom_id res chain seq x y z
N MET A 1 87.78 13.77 -50.68
CA MET A 1 89.26 13.96 -50.79
C MET A 1 89.88 12.69 -50.22
N PRO A 2 90.83 11.98 -50.87
CA PRO A 2 91.32 10.73 -50.30
C PRO A 2 91.85 10.99 -48.90
N LEU A 3 91.33 10.26 -47.91
CA LEU A 3 91.69 10.35 -46.49
C LEU A 3 93.20 10.54 -46.33
N ASN A 4 93.65 11.34 -45.36
CA ASN A 4 95.10 11.48 -45.13
C ASN A 4 95.74 10.14 -44.72
N LEU A 5 97.07 10.02 -44.82
CA LEU A 5 97.78 8.77 -44.54
C LEU A 5 97.56 8.27 -43.10
N VAL A 6 97.44 9.18 -42.14
CA VAL A 6 97.22 8.87 -40.72
C VAL A 6 95.85 8.21 -40.51
N ALA A 7 94.80 8.79 -41.10
CA ALA A 7 93.45 8.25 -41.10
C ALA A 7 93.38 6.86 -41.76
N ARG A 8 93.98 6.71 -42.94
CA ARG A 8 94.05 5.41 -43.64
C ARG A 8 94.75 4.33 -42.82
N LYS A 9 95.88 4.68 -42.20
CA LYS A 9 96.62 3.76 -41.32
C LYS A 9 95.77 3.37 -40.11
N SER A 10 95.10 4.33 -39.47
CA SER A 10 94.22 4.06 -38.34
C SER A 10 93.08 3.09 -38.71
N LEU A 11 92.42 3.28 -39.86
CA LEU A 11 91.37 2.38 -40.33
C LEU A 11 91.89 0.95 -40.54
N ARG A 12 93.01 0.79 -41.26
CA ARG A 12 93.62 -0.51 -41.51
C ARG A 12 94.05 -1.21 -40.22
N ASP A 13 94.68 -0.48 -39.30
CA ASP A 13 95.20 -1.03 -38.05
C ASP A 13 94.07 -1.48 -37.09
N ASN A 14 92.80 -1.10 -37.35
CA ASN A 14 91.63 -1.47 -36.53
C ASN A 14 90.55 -2.27 -37.33
N GLU A 15 90.85 -2.69 -38.57
CA GLU A 15 89.91 -3.37 -39.46
C GLU A 15 89.37 -4.69 -38.89
N GLU A 16 90.15 -5.38 -38.06
CA GLU A 16 89.72 -6.60 -37.36
C GLU A 16 88.47 -6.40 -36.50
N HIS A 17 88.28 -5.20 -35.91
CA HIS A 17 87.13 -4.89 -35.08
C HIS A 17 85.85 -4.67 -35.91
N LEU A 18 86.00 -4.12 -37.11
CA LEU A 18 84.90 -4.01 -38.08
C LEU A 18 84.45 -5.40 -38.54
N ASN A 19 85.41 -6.24 -38.95
CA ASN A 19 85.11 -7.61 -39.42
C ASN A 19 84.47 -8.45 -38.32
N LYS A 20 84.96 -8.33 -37.08
CA LYS A 20 84.34 -8.99 -35.92
C LYS A 20 82.90 -8.53 -35.69
N ALA A 21 82.63 -7.22 -35.80
CA ALA A 21 81.29 -6.69 -35.66
C ALA A 21 80.35 -7.19 -36.78
N HIS A 22 80.82 -7.29 -38.02
CA HIS A 22 80.06 -7.89 -39.13
C HIS A 22 79.72 -9.36 -38.85
N GLU A 23 80.69 -10.15 -38.41
CA GLU A 23 80.45 -11.56 -38.06
C GLU A 23 79.49 -11.71 -36.87
N GLU A 24 79.59 -10.86 -35.85
CA GLU A 24 78.64 -10.87 -34.72
C GLU A 24 77.20 -10.54 -35.17
N ILE A 25 77.03 -9.56 -36.07
CA ILE A 25 75.73 -9.20 -36.64
C ILE A 25 75.18 -10.35 -37.51
N LYS A 26 76.01 -10.91 -38.39
CA LYS A 26 75.65 -12.04 -39.25
C LYS A 26 75.16 -13.23 -38.43
N ASN A 27 75.89 -13.57 -37.36
CA ASN A 27 75.50 -14.66 -36.47
C ASN A 27 74.20 -14.37 -35.71
N ALA A 28 74.01 -13.13 -35.22
CA ALA A 28 72.79 -12.74 -34.51
C ALA A 28 71.54 -12.77 -35.40
N LEU A 29 71.69 -12.46 -36.70
CA LEU A 29 70.61 -12.35 -37.68
C LEU A 29 70.47 -13.59 -38.57
N ASN A 30 70.83 -14.78 -38.08
CA ASN A 30 70.69 -16.06 -38.80
C ASN A 30 71.36 -16.10 -40.19
N GLY A 31 72.53 -15.47 -40.33
CA GLY A 31 73.33 -15.49 -41.55
C GLY A 31 73.13 -14.28 -42.48
N GLU A 32 72.26 -13.33 -42.13
CA GLU A 32 72.09 -12.08 -42.87
C GLU A 32 73.37 -11.24 -42.88
N GLU A 33 73.97 -11.04 -44.06
CA GLU A 33 75.22 -10.29 -44.21
C GLU A 33 74.95 -8.79 -44.33
N TRP A 34 75.03 -8.10 -43.19
CA TRP A 34 74.87 -6.65 -43.14
C TRP A 34 76.20 -5.92 -43.22
N ILE A 35 76.24 -4.81 -43.95
CA ILE A 35 77.43 -3.97 -44.08
C ILE A 35 77.25 -2.71 -43.22
N ILE A 36 78.25 -2.41 -42.40
CA ILE A 36 78.38 -1.10 -41.74
C ILE A 36 79.07 -0.15 -42.74
N GLU A 37 78.30 0.79 -43.27
CA GLU A 37 78.71 1.71 -44.33
C GLU A 37 79.15 3.05 -43.74
N PHE A 38 80.35 3.47 -44.15
CA PHE A 38 80.95 4.75 -43.79
C PHE A 38 81.21 5.54 -45.08
N ASP A 39 80.46 6.63 -45.29
CA ASP A 39 80.86 7.64 -46.27
C ASP A 39 81.96 8.51 -45.65
N TRP A 40 83.20 8.06 -45.81
CA TRP A 40 84.34 8.74 -45.22
C TRP A 40 84.54 10.15 -45.77
N ASP A 41 84.17 10.42 -47.02
CA ASP A 41 84.26 11.78 -47.57
C ASP A 41 83.28 12.70 -46.83
N ALA A 42 82.05 12.25 -46.57
CA ALA A 42 81.06 13.03 -45.82
C ALA A 42 81.35 13.12 -44.31
N ILE A 43 81.87 12.05 -43.70
CA ILE A 43 82.16 11.98 -42.26
C ILE A 43 83.42 12.78 -41.92
N PHE A 44 84.49 12.62 -42.68
CA PHE A 44 85.81 13.16 -42.36
C PHE A 44 85.80 14.69 -42.28
N ASP A 45 85.04 15.36 -43.15
CA ASP A 45 84.95 16.82 -43.17
C ASP A 45 84.16 17.40 -41.99
N LYS A 46 83.34 16.58 -41.31
CA LYS A 46 82.40 17.03 -40.28
C LYS A 46 82.81 16.68 -38.85
N VAL A 47 83.70 15.70 -38.65
CA VAL A 47 84.17 15.28 -37.31
C VAL A 47 85.32 16.16 -36.79
N ASP A 48 85.50 16.17 -35.47
CA ASP A 48 86.53 16.98 -34.82
C ASP A 48 87.96 16.50 -35.18
N GLU A 49 88.95 17.41 -35.14
CA GLU A 49 90.36 17.13 -35.51
C GLU A 49 90.99 15.96 -34.72
N HIS A 50 90.55 15.73 -33.49
CA HIS A 50 90.98 14.57 -32.71
C HIS A 50 90.50 13.25 -33.34
N VAL A 51 89.21 13.19 -33.71
CA VAL A 51 88.59 12.02 -34.36
C VAL A 51 89.22 11.76 -35.73
N LYS A 52 89.54 12.82 -36.50
CA LYS A 52 90.20 12.68 -37.82
C LYS A 52 91.54 11.93 -37.78
N LYS A 53 92.30 12.03 -36.69
CA LYS A 53 93.59 11.33 -36.52
C LYS A 53 93.43 9.88 -36.06
N GLN A 54 92.28 9.52 -35.52
CA GLN A 54 92.00 8.24 -34.86
C GLN A 54 90.73 7.58 -35.43
N LEU A 55 90.45 7.77 -36.73
CA LEU A 55 89.20 7.28 -37.34
C LEU A 55 88.95 5.79 -37.08
N GLY A 56 89.94 4.92 -37.30
CA GLY A 56 89.78 3.48 -37.06
C GLY A 56 89.63 3.13 -35.58
N GLU A 57 90.28 3.87 -34.68
CA GLU A 57 90.11 3.65 -33.24
C GLU A 57 88.70 4.05 -32.77
N VAL A 58 88.20 5.21 -33.22
CA VAL A 58 86.86 5.70 -32.86
C VAL A 58 85.77 4.86 -33.51
N PHE A 59 85.83 4.67 -34.83
CA PHE A 59 84.74 4.05 -35.58
C PHE A 59 84.84 2.52 -35.63
N TYR A 60 86.00 1.94 -35.92
CA TYR A 60 86.11 0.47 -36.01
C TYR A 60 86.30 -0.19 -34.65
N LYS A 61 87.22 0.29 -33.82
CA LYS A 61 87.52 -0.34 -32.52
C LYS A 61 86.49 -0.03 -31.44
N ASN A 62 86.05 1.22 -31.32
CA ASN A 62 85.14 1.63 -30.24
C ASN A 62 83.67 1.56 -30.66
N LEU A 63 83.31 2.04 -31.85
CA LEU A 63 81.91 2.11 -32.27
C LEU A 63 81.36 0.81 -32.85
N CYS A 64 82.03 0.14 -33.79
CA CYS A 64 81.49 -1.08 -34.41
C CYS A 64 81.11 -2.18 -33.40
N PRO A 65 81.91 -2.46 -32.34
CA PRO A 65 81.49 -3.40 -31.29
C PRO A 65 80.25 -2.95 -30.51
N ASN A 66 80.01 -1.65 -30.39
CA ASN A 66 78.78 -1.13 -29.81
C ASN A 66 77.60 -1.32 -30.78
N ILE A 67 77.79 -1.09 -32.08
CA ILE A 67 76.77 -1.37 -33.10
C ILE A 67 76.37 -2.85 -33.09
N SER A 68 77.36 -3.76 -33.16
CA SER A 68 77.09 -5.20 -33.12
C SER A 68 76.41 -5.60 -31.81
N LYS A 69 76.90 -5.12 -30.66
CA LYS A 69 76.26 -5.34 -29.35
C LYS A 69 74.78 -4.93 -29.35
N CYS A 70 74.44 -3.79 -29.93
CA CYS A 70 73.07 -3.30 -30.00
C CYS A 70 72.17 -4.25 -30.79
N ILE A 71 72.61 -4.67 -31.99
CA ILE A 71 71.87 -5.59 -32.85
C ILE A 71 71.77 -6.99 -32.23
N VAL A 72 72.88 -7.51 -31.68
CA VAL A 72 72.92 -8.80 -30.99
C VAL A 72 71.93 -8.82 -29.82
N ASN A 73 71.86 -7.74 -29.03
CA ASN A 73 70.90 -7.66 -27.92
C ASN A 73 69.46 -7.58 -28.41
N ALA A 74 69.17 -6.78 -29.44
CA ALA A 74 67.84 -6.69 -30.03
C ALA A 74 67.39 -8.04 -30.62
N SER A 75 68.32 -8.81 -31.19
CA SER A 75 68.04 -10.10 -31.85
C SER A 75 67.80 -11.26 -30.88
N LYS A 76 67.88 -11.03 -29.56
CA LYS A 76 67.57 -12.07 -28.54
C LYS A 76 66.08 -12.41 -28.47
N ASP A 77 65.21 -11.46 -28.83
CA ASP A 77 63.78 -11.72 -29.01
C ASP A 77 63.50 -11.92 -30.50
N GLU A 78 62.91 -13.06 -30.85
CA GLU A 78 62.67 -13.44 -32.25
C GLU A 78 61.74 -12.45 -32.97
N LEU A 79 60.76 -11.84 -32.29
CA LEU A 79 59.89 -10.86 -32.94
C LEU A 79 60.66 -9.59 -33.32
N THR A 80 61.53 -9.12 -32.42
CA THR A 80 62.40 -7.97 -32.67
C THR A 80 63.40 -8.28 -33.79
N LYS A 81 63.97 -9.49 -33.80
CA LYS A 81 64.89 -9.99 -34.82
C LYS A 81 64.25 -10.02 -36.22
N GLU A 82 63.08 -10.62 -36.35
CA GLU A 82 62.35 -10.64 -37.62
C GLU A 82 61.99 -9.21 -38.07
N SER A 83 61.56 -8.36 -37.14
CA SER A 83 61.19 -6.97 -37.44
C SER A 83 62.37 -6.13 -37.90
N ILE A 84 63.56 -6.28 -37.31
CA ILE A 84 64.78 -5.55 -37.73
C ILE A 84 65.27 -6.04 -39.10
N ILE A 85 65.17 -7.34 -39.39
CA ILE A 85 65.50 -7.91 -40.71
C ILE A 85 64.55 -7.34 -41.78
N ASN A 86 63.24 -7.36 -41.51
CA ASN A 86 62.23 -6.85 -42.44
C ASN A 86 62.33 -5.33 -42.66
N ALA A 87 62.72 -4.57 -41.64
CA ALA A 87 62.85 -3.12 -41.74
C ALA A 87 64.15 -2.66 -42.44
N ASN A 88 65.21 -3.48 -42.43
CA ASN A 88 66.48 -3.19 -43.10
C ASN A 88 66.70 -4.04 -44.36
N THR A 89 65.81 -3.89 -45.33
CA THR A 89 65.89 -4.62 -46.61
C THR A 89 67.17 -4.34 -47.40
N ALA A 90 67.82 -3.20 -47.18
CA ALA A 90 69.08 -2.83 -47.81
C ALA A 90 70.29 -3.60 -47.22
N LYS A 91 70.11 -4.25 -46.06
CA LYS A 91 71.18 -4.95 -45.31
C LYS A 91 72.36 -4.03 -45.00
N LYS A 92 72.07 -2.76 -44.68
CA LYS A 92 73.08 -1.73 -44.43
C LYS A 92 72.84 -0.98 -43.12
N ILE A 93 73.93 -0.65 -42.45
CA ILE A 93 73.95 0.26 -41.31
C ILE A 93 74.76 1.48 -41.75
N VAL A 94 74.09 2.60 -42.04
CA VAL A 94 74.73 3.80 -42.59
C VAL A 94 75.01 4.79 -41.48
N LEU A 95 76.27 5.19 -41.34
CA LEU A 95 76.65 6.21 -40.36
C LEU A 95 76.49 7.61 -40.94
N ILE A 96 75.74 8.46 -40.22
CA ILE A 96 75.40 9.80 -40.69
C ILE A 96 75.69 10.81 -39.58
N VAL A 97 76.45 11.86 -39.91
CA VAL A 97 76.62 12.98 -38.97
C VAL A 97 75.30 13.73 -38.84
N ASN A 98 74.76 13.79 -37.64
CA ASN A 98 73.55 14.51 -37.34
C ASN A 98 73.81 16.01 -37.19
N GLU A 99 73.27 16.78 -38.11
CA GLU A 99 73.37 18.25 -38.11
C GLU A 99 72.16 18.93 -37.45
N ASP A 100 71.15 18.17 -37.02
CA ASP A 100 70.00 18.73 -36.32
C ASP A 100 70.40 19.19 -34.91
N ALA A 101 70.48 20.51 -34.72
CA ALA A 101 70.78 21.16 -33.45
C ALA A 101 69.74 20.89 -32.35
N LYS A 102 68.51 20.47 -32.70
CA LYS A 102 67.46 20.13 -31.73
C LYS A 102 67.64 18.73 -31.13
N ASN A 103 68.41 17.86 -31.77
CA ASN A 103 68.62 16.51 -31.25
C ASN A 103 69.61 16.53 -30.09
N SER A 104 69.16 16.15 -28.90
CA SER A 104 69.98 16.10 -27.69
C SER A 104 70.89 14.85 -27.63
N SER A 105 70.52 13.74 -28.27
CA SER A 105 71.24 12.46 -28.21
C SER A 105 72.59 12.50 -28.94
N TYR A 106 73.60 11.79 -28.41
CA TYR A 106 74.89 11.65 -29.10
C TYR A 106 74.85 10.61 -30.20
N TRP A 107 74.11 9.53 -29.98
CA TRP A 107 73.88 8.43 -30.93
C TRP A 107 72.40 8.11 -30.99
N LYS A 108 71.84 8.01 -32.20
CA LYS A 108 70.42 7.70 -32.41
C LYS A 108 70.26 6.80 -33.63
N TYR A 109 69.58 5.67 -33.46
CA TYR A 109 69.16 4.86 -34.60
C TYR A 109 67.86 5.38 -35.19
N ALA A 110 67.73 5.26 -36.52
CA ALA A 110 66.49 5.50 -37.24
C ALA A 110 66.45 4.65 -38.51
N PHE A 111 65.29 4.12 -38.85
CA PHE A 111 65.08 3.47 -40.15
C PHE A 111 64.66 4.51 -41.18
N ASN A 112 65.29 4.49 -42.36
CA ASN A 112 64.92 5.34 -43.49
C ASN A 112 65.17 4.59 -44.79
N GLY A 113 64.20 4.55 -45.72
CA GLY A 113 64.38 3.96 -47.05
C GLY A 113 64.82 2.48 -47.07
N GLY A 114 64.45 1.69 -46.05
CA GLY A 114 64.85 0.29 -45.94
C GLY A 114 66.29 0.06 -45.45
N GLN A 115 66.96 1.09 -44.92
CA GLN A 115 68.27 0.98 -44.24
C GLN A 115 68.21 1.44 -42.79
N LEU A 116 69.11 0.92 -41.96
CA LEU A 116 69.31 1.36 -40.58
C LEU A 116 70.34 2.48 -40.54
N ASN A 117 69.94 3.69 -40.19
CA ASN A 117 70.86 4.81 -40.02
C ASN A 117 71.27 4.94 -38.55
N LEU A 118 72.57 5.11 -38.31
CA LEU A 118 73.10 5.54 -37.03
C LEU A 118 73.56 6.99 -37.12
N LEU A 119 72.72 7.87 -36.57
CA LEU A 119 72.95 9.31 -36.50
C LEU A 119 73.84 9.64 -35.31
N PHE A 120 74.88 10.46 -35.52
CA PHE A 120 75.82 10.82 -34.46
C PHE A 120 76.29 12.27 -34.48
N LYS A 121 76.65 12.82 -33.31
CA LYS A 121 77.22 14.17 -33.21
C LYS A 121 78.70 14.19 -33.58
N LYS A 122 79.15 15.28 -34.22
CA LYS A 122 80.53 15.47 -34.70
C LYS A 122 81.66 15.12 -33.70
N GLY A 123 81.42 15.33 -32.40
CA GLY A 123 82.41 15.01 -31.35
C GLY A 123 82.52 13.53 -30.99
N CYS A 124 81.62 12.67 -31.48
CA CYS A 124 81.62 11.22 -31.24
C CYS A 124 81.67 10.83 -29.75
N ASN A 125 81.15 11.68 -28.86
CA ASN A 125 81.10 11.40 -27.41
C ASN A 125 80.10 10.29 -27.09
N ASN A 126 80.21 9.67 -25.91
CA ASN A 126 79.29 8.65 -25.40
C ASN A 126 79.00 7.50 -26.37
N ILE A 127 80.04 6.97 -27.05
CA ILE A 127 79.93 5.86 -28.02
C ILE A 127 79.13 4.66 -27.47
N THR A 128 79.17 4.43 -26.16
CA THR A 128 78.40 3.38 -25.48
C THR A 128 76.87 3.52 -25.62
N GLU A 129 76.34 4.72 -25.88
CA GLU A 129 74.91 4.94 -26.18
C GLU A 129 74.49 4.16 -27.44
N ALA A 130 75.37 4.05 -28.44
CA ALA A 130 75.10 3.27 -29.64
C ALA A 130 74.93 1.76 -29.35
N GLY A 131 75.51 1.26 -28.25
CA GLY A 131 75.43 -0.14 -27.85
C GLY A 131 74.28 -0.49 -26.90
N ASN A 132 73.72 0.52 -26.24
CA ASN A 132 72.64 0.36 -25.26
C ASN A 132 71.30 0.92 -25.78
N PHE A 133 71.24 1.35 -27.05
CA PHE A 133 70.03 1.86 -27.66
C PHE A 133 68.96 0.77 -27.79
N GLU A 134 67.72 1.11 -27.47
CA GLU A 134 66.57 0.22 -27.57
C GLU A 134 66.03 0.20 -29.00
N LEU A 135 66.67 -0.59 -29.88
CA LEU A 135 66.32 -0.64 -31.32
C LEU A 135 64.84 -0.89 -31.57
N TYR A 136 64.20 -1.73 -30.76
CA TYR A 136 62.78 -2.06 -30.90
C TYR A 136 61.86 -0.83 -30.83
N LYS A 137 62.30 0.30 -30.25
CA LYS A 137 61.53 1.56 -30.20
C LYS A 137 61.51 2.34 -31.52
N VAL A 138 62.41 2.04 -32.45
CA VAL A 138 62.51 2.78 -33.73
C VAL A 138 62.24 1.91 -34.96
N ILE A 139 62.09 0.59 -34.79
CA ILE A 139 61.74 -0.32 -35.87
C ILE A 139 60.29 -0.04 -36.32
N PRO A 140 60.05 0.25 -37.61
CA PRO A 140 58.71 0.32 -38.17
C PRO A 140 57.96 -1.00 -37.93
N SER A 141 56.74 -0.93 -37.39
CA SER A 141 55.91 -2.11 -37.15
C SER A 141 54.80 -2.20 -38.19
N GLU A 142 54.46 -3.42 -38.60
CA GLU A 142 53.26 -3.70 -39.37
C GLU A 142 52.02 -3.68 -38.48
N GLY A 143 50.90 -3.21 -39.03
CA GLY A 143 49.60 -3.12 -38.33
C GLY A 143 49.43 -1.86 -37.48
N ALA A 144 48.42 -1.88 -36.60
CA ALA A 144 48.06 -0.73 -35.77
C ALA A 144 49.05 -0.47 -34.61
N TYR A 145 49.69 -1.52 -34.09
CA TYR A 145 50.54 -1.46 -32.91
C TYR A 145 52.00 -1.18 -33.23
N SER A 146 52.65 -0.33 -32.42
CA SER A 146 54.11 -0.22 -32.43
C SER A 146 54.77 -1.52 -31.95
N LEU A 147 56.02 -1.77 -32.35
CA LEU A 147 56.76 -2.97 -31.92
C LEU A 147 56.92 -3.05 -30.39
N PRO A 148 57.23 -1.96 -29.65
CA PRO A 148 57.21 -1.97 -28.18
C PRO A 148 55.89 -2.48 -27.60
N THR A 149 54.77 -2.07 -28.22
CA THR A 149 53.42 -2.48 -27.81
C THR A 149 53.21 -3.98 -28.05
N ARG A 150 53.59 -4.49 -29.24
CA ARG A 150 53.47 -5.92 -29.57
C ARG A 150 54.29 -6.80 -28.62
N LEU A 151 55.51 -6.37 -28.27
CA LEU A 151 56.35 -7.04 -27.28
C LEU A 151 55.69 -7.05 -25.90
N ASN A 152 55.09 -5.92 -25.50
CA ASN A 152 54.38 -5.82 -24.24
C ASN A 152 53.12 -6.70 -24.20
N MET A 153 52.36 -6.79 -25.30
CA MET A 153 51.22 -7.72 -25.43
C MET A 153 51.68 -9.17 -25.34
N LYS A 154 52.71 -9.57 -26.10
CA LYS A 154 53.32 -10.91 -26.04
C LYS A 154 53.77 -11.28 -24.63
N LYS A 155 54.41 -10.34 -23.91
CA LYS A 155 54.85 -10.56 -22.51
C LYS A 155 53.68 -10.76 -21.54
N ASN A 156 52.50 -10.21 -21.83
CA ASN A 156 51.31 -10.33 -20.99
C ASN A 156 50.32 -11.40 -21.50
N GLN A 157 50.69 -12.19 -22.51
CA GLN A 157 49.83 -13.21 -23.11
C GLN A 157 49.28 -14.21 -22.09
N GLU A 158 50.14 -14.74 -21.21
CA GLU A 158 49.73 -15.66 -20.14
C GLU A 158 48.72 -15.03 -19.16
N ARG A 159 48.82 -13.72 -18.91
CA ARG A 159 47.86 -13.00 -18.06
C ARG A 159 46.50 -12.86 -18.73
N PHE A 160 46.47 -12.63 -20.05
CA PHE A 160 45.23 -12.65 -20.81
C PHE A 160 44.58 -14.03 -20.76
N GLU A 161 45.34 -15.08 -21.04
CA GLU A 161 44.87 -16.46 -21.02
C GLU A 161 44.33 -16.87 -19.65
N LEU A 162 45.05 -16.55 -18.56
CA LEU A 162 44.59 -16.84 -17.20
C LEU A 162 43.29 -16.11 -16.86
N ALA A 163 43.14 -14.85 -17.27
CA ALA A 163 41.94 -14.08 -17.01
C ALA A 163 40.74 -14.57 -17.87
N PHE A 164 40.97 -14.95 -19.12
CA PHE A 164 39.92 -15.57 -19.94
C PHE A 164 39.53 -16.96 -19.42
N GLU A 165 40.48 -17.77 -18.94
CA GLU A 165 40.19 -19.07 -18.33
C GLU A 165 39.31 -18.91 -17.07
N ARG A 166 39.59 -17.89 -16.26
CA ARG A 166 38.73 -17.54 -15.11
C ARG A 166 37.30 -17.20 -15.52
N ILE A 167 37.12 -16.43 -16.59
CA ILE A 167 35.79 -16.12 -17.12
C ILE A 167 35.13 -17.39 -17.68
N LYS A 168 35.89 -18.24 -18.37
CA LYS A 168 35.43 -19.53 -18.92
C LYS A 168 34.94 -20.48 -17.84
N VAL A 169 35.65 -20.60 -16.71
CA VAL A 169 35.23 -21.45 -15.59
C VAL A 169 33.84 -21.05 -15.07
N VAL A 170 33.53 -19.75 -15.04
CA VAL A 170 32.23 -19.23 -14.56
C VAL A 170 31.15 -19.36 -15.64
N THR A 171 31.47 -18.99 -16.88
CA THR A 171 30.50 -18.87 -17.98
C THR A 171 30.34 -20.14 -18.82
N SER A 172 31.22 -21.13 -18.61
CA SER A 172 31.31 -22.38 -19.37
C SER A 172 31.50 -22.20 -20.88
N ARG A 173 32.17 -21.12 -21.31
CA ARG A 173 32.49 -20.84 -22.72
C ARG A 173 33.82 -20.13 -22.89
N ASP A 174 34.42 -20.23 -24.06
CA ASP A 174 35.66 -19.51 -24.39
C ASP A 174 35.41 -18.02 -24.55
N TRP A 175 36.43 -17.22 -24.19
CA TRP A 175 36.39 -15.76 -24.31
C TRP A 175 37.60 -15.21 -25.04
N SER A 176 37.41 -14.12 -25.77
CA SER A 176 38.48 -13.37 -26.42
C SER A 176 38.23 -11.86 -26.41
N PHE A 177 39.24 -11.09 -26.79
CA PHE A 177 39.01 -9.71 -27.20
C PHE A 177 38.37 -9.66 -28.60
N ASP A 178 37.62 -8.58 -28.86
CA ASP A 178 37.43 -8.11 -30.22
C ASP A 178 38.69 -7.33 -30.65
N GLU A 179 39.54 -7.96 -31.45
CA GLU A 179 40.82 -7.39 -31.92
C GLU A 179 40.63 -6.04 -32.61
N ALA A 180 39.56 -5.88 -33.42
CA ALA A 180 39.28 -4.62 -34.10
C ALA A 180 39.00 -3.48 -33.10
N SER A 181 38.32 -3.78 -31.99
CA SER A 181 38.11 -2.80 -30.91
C SER A 181 39.42 -2.41 -30.23
N MET A 182 40.33 -3.37 -30.03
CA MET A 182 41.63 -3.15 -29.39
C MET A 182 42.53 -2.26 -30.26
N GLU A 183 42.55 -2.50 -31.57
CA GLU A 183 43.26 -1.65 -32.54
C GLU A 183 42.66 -0.24 -32.59
N THR A 184 41.33 -0.13 -32.50
CA THR A 184 40.63 1.16 -32.53
C THR A 184 40.93 2.01 -31.29
N VAL A 185 41.03 1.41 -30.11
CA VAL A 185 41.31 2.18 -28.88
C VAL A 185 42.80 2.50 -28.72
N TYR A 186 43.71 1.72 -29.31
CA TYR A 186 45.15 1.89 -29.13
C TYR A 186 45.69 3.32 -29.37
N PRO A 187 45.33 4.02 -30.47
CA PRO A 187 45.82 5.38 -30.72
C PRO A 187 45.29 6.42 -29.73
N THR A 188 44.25 6.09 -28.96
CA THR A 188 43.53 7.07 -28.13
C THR A 188 43.45 6.71 -26.65
N ALA A 189 43.77 5.47 -26.26
CA ALA A 189 43.72 5.00 -24.88
C ALA A 189 44.71 5.76 -23.96
N PHE A 190 45.84 6.19 -24.52
CA PHE A 190 46.90 6.90 -23.78
C PHE A 190 47.29 8.21 -24.47
N GLU A 191 47.56 9.23 -23.66
CA GLU A 191 47.94 10.57 -24.12
C GLU A 191 49.37 10.61 -24.69
N HIS A 192 50.28 9.81 -24.12
CA HIS A 192 51.69 9.80 -24.52
C HIS A 192 52.09 8.47 -25.15
N GLU A 193 52.98 8.52 -26.15
CA GLU A 193 53.50 7.35 -26.85
C GLU A 193 54.21 6.37 -25.90
N SER A 194 54.97 6.87 -24.92
CA SER A 194 55.65 6.04 -23.92
C SER A 194 54.69 5.25 -23.02
N GLN A 195 53.46 5.74 -22.81
CA GLN A 195 52.43 5.00 -22.07
C GLN A 195 51.82 3.89 -22.93
N ARG A 196 51.76 4.06 -24.25
CA ARG A 196 51.26 3.03 -25.18
C ARG A 196 52.14 1.78 -25.18
N GLU A 197 53.42 1.90 -24.81
CA GLU A 197 54.30 0.75 -24.61
C GLU A 197 53.80 -0.18 -23.48
N GLN A 198 52.94 0.31 -22.58
CA GLN A 198 52.33 -0.46 -21.47
C GLN A 198 50.91 -0.93 -21.77
N PHE A 199 50.47 -0.87 -23.04
CA PHE A 199 49.11 -1.23 -23.44
C PHE A 199 48.73 -2.65 -23.01
N GLY A 200 49.57 -3.64 -23.31
CA GLY A 200 49.36 -5.04 -22.92
C GLY A 200 49.29 -5.22 -21.39
N THR A 201 50.21 -4.61 -20.65
CA THR A 201 50.22 -4.64 -19.17
C THR A 201 48.91 -4.10 -18.60
N THR A 202 48.44 -2.97 -19.14
CA THR A 202 47.25 -2.26 -18.67
C THR A 202 45.98 -3.04 -18.98
N PHE A 203 45.81 -3.50 -20.21
CA PHE A 203 44.62 -4.24 -20.61
C PHE A 203 44.56 -5.64 -19.99
N ALA A 204 45.71 -6.26 -19.70
CA ALA A 204 45.75 -7.49 -18.90
C ALA A 204 45.20 -7.25 -17.50
N GLN A 205 45.60 -6.14 -16.86
CA GLN A 205 45.08 -5.77 -15.55
C GLN A 205 43.60 -5.40 -15.57
N ILE A 206 43.12 -4.71 -16.62
CA ILE A 206 41.69 -4.45 -16.81
C ILE A 206 40.92 -5.78 -16.93
N LEU A 207 41.40 -6.72 -17.74
CA LEU A 207 40.76 -8.02 -17.92
C LEU A 207 40.74 -8.84 -16.61
N GLU A 208 41.81 -8.79 -15.80
CA GLU A 208 41.84 -9.42 -14.48
C GLU A 208 40.73 -8.90 -13.55
N TYR A 209 40.46 -7.60 -13.57
CA TYR A 209 39.36 -6.98 -12.82
C TYR A 209 37.99 -7.30 -13.40
N VAL A 210 37.87 -7.36 -14.73
CA VAL A 210 36.64 -7.82 -15.41
C VAL A 210 36.31 -9.26 -15.01
N ALA A 211 37.30 -10.16 -15.05
CA ALA A 211 37.16 -11.55 -14.62
C ALA A 211 36.72 -11.65 -13.15
N GLN A 212 37.34 -10.86 -12.26
CA GLN A 212 36.95 -10.80 -10.85
C GLN A 212 35.48 -10.38 -10.65
N ASN A 213 34.99 -9.42 -11.44
CA ASN A 213 33.61 -8.95 -11.32
C ASN A 213 32.61 -10.02 -11.81
N ILE A 214 32.91 -10.67 -12.94
CA ILE A 214 32.10 -11.76 -13.48
C ILE A 214 32.05 -12.93 -12.48
N GLU A 215 33.20 -13.35 -11.93
CA GLU A 215 33.28 -14.38 -10.87
C GLU A 215 32.47 -14.02 -9.62
N LYS A 216 32.45 -12.75 -9.24
CA LYS A 216 31.73 -12.29 -8.04
C LYS A 216 30.22 -12.31 -8.26
N ARG A 217 29.74 -11.76 -9.37
CA ARG A 217 28.30 -11.49 -9.61
C ARG A 217 27.58 -12.65 -10.25
N CYS A 218 28.24 -13.43 -11.12
CA CYS A 218 27.63 -14.61 -11.76
C CYS A 218 27.66 -15.87 -10.87
N LYS A 219 27.81 -15.71 -9.54
CA LYS A 219 27.55 -16.80 -8.58
C LYS A 219 26.06 -17.10 -8.44
N ASP A 220 25.22 -16.09 -8.63
CA ASP A 220 23.78 -16.30 -8.73
C ASP A 220 23.43 -16.80 -10.13
N GLU A 221 22.67 -17.90 -10.17
CA GLU A 221 22.32 -18.61 -11.40
C GLU A 221 21.52 -17.75 -12.38
N MET A 222 20.61 -16.90 -11.89
CA MET A 222 19.80 -16.01 -12.72
C MET A 222 20.66 -14.93 -13.38
N THR A 223 21.66 -14.42 -12.64
CA THR A 223 22.64 -13.47 -13.17
C THR A 223 23.53 -14.13 -14.22
N LEU A 224 24.00 -15.36 -13.97
CA LEU A 224 24.82 -16.12 -14.90
C LEU A 224 24.07 -16.43 -16.21
N GLU A 225 22.83 -16.92 -16.11
CA GLU A 225 21.97 -17.21 -17.26
C GLU A 225 21.76 -15.94 -18.11
N SER A 226 21.32 -14.85 -17.48
CA SER A 226 21.10 -13.57 -18.15
C SER A 226 22.38 -13.02 -18.79
N PHE A 227 23.53 -13.19 -18.13
CA PHE A 227 24.82 -12.75 -18.66
C PHE A 227 25.22 -13.56 -19.89
N ASN A 228 25.07 -14.88 -19.82
CA ASN A 228 25.37 -15.81 -20.91
C ASN A 228 24.47 -15.57 -22.13
N ASP A 229 23.20 -15.23 -21.93
CA ASP A 229 22.26 -14.97 -23.02
C ASP A 229 22.65 -13.72 -23.83
N VAL A 230 23.04 -12.64 -23.16
CA VAL A 230 23.38 -11.36 -23.83
C VAL A 230 24.83 -11.28 -24.31
N THR A 231 25.68 -12.23 -23.88
CA THR A 231 27.09 -12.33 -24.28
C THR A 231 27.39 -13.61 -25.07
N ALA A 232 26.45 -14.00 -25.94
CA ALA A 232 26.50 -15.24 -26.72
C ALA A 232 27.81 -15.49 -27.50
N ASN A 233 28.54 -14.44 -27.89
CA ASN A 233 29.77 -14.60 -28.68
C ASN A 233 31.03 -14.82 -27.82
N GLY A 234 30.96 -14.61 -26.51
CA GLY A 234 32.14 -14.69 -25.63
C GLY A 234 33.21 -13.64 -25.96
N ARG A 235 32.84 -12.43 -26.40
CA ARG A 235 33.82 -11.39 -26.75
C ARG A 235 33.71 -10.15 -25.88
N ILE A 236 34.87 -9.57 -25.58
CA ILE A 236 35.00 -8.28 -24.91
C ILE A 236 35.47 -7.23 -25.91
N SER A 237 34.65 -6.22 -26.13
CA SER A 237 34.97 -5.06 -26.97
C SER A 237 35.28 -3.83 -26.12
N PHE A 238 36.34 -3.11 -26.47
CA PHE A 238 36.68 -1.84 -25.81
C PHE A 238 36.30 -0.64 -26.65
N ARG A 239 35.79 0.41 -25.99
CA ARG A 239 35.49 1.70 -26.63
C ARG A 239 36.03 2.85 -25.80
N HIS A 240 36.75 3.76 -26.44
CA HIS A 240 37.18 4.98 -25.79
C HIS A 240 36.19 6.11 -26.06
N ASN A 241 35.58 6.64 -24.99
CA ASN A 241 34.66 7.77 -25.06
C ASN A 241 35.06 8.85 -24.03
N PRO A 242 35.94 9.79 -24.41
CA PRO A 242 36.41 10.84 -23.50
C PRO A 242 35.30 11.80 -23.03
N LYS A 243 34.14 11.79 -23.69
CA LYS A 243 32.97 12.62 -23.35
C LYS A 243 31.97 11.91 -22.42
N GLN A 244 32.23 10.67 -21.99
CA GLN A 244 31.34 9.96 -21.07
C GLN A 244 31.17 10.71 -19.73
N THR A 245 29.93 10.79 -19.24
CA THR A 245 29.56 11.52 -18.02
C THR A 245 29.29 10.61 -16.81
N THR A 246 29.06 9.32 -17.03
CA THR A 246 28.61 8.35 -16.01
C THR A 246 29.75 7.66 -15.24
N GLY A 247 30.97 8.18 -15.33
CA GLY A 247 32.16 7.62 -14.66
C GLY A 247 33.27 7.23 -15.63
N TYR A 248 34.34 6.63 -15.09
CA TYR A 248 35.51 6.22 -15.88
C TYR A 248 35.26 4.99 -16.73
N TRP A 249 34.43 4.06 -16.25
CA TRP A 249 34.16 2.77 -16.88
C TRP A 249 32.65 2.53 -16.94
N ASN A 250 32.17 2.05 -18.07
CA ASN A 250 30.77 1.72 -18.28
C ASN A 250 30.68 0.39 -19.03
N TRP A 251 29.89 -0.55 -18.50
CA TRP A 251 29.63 -1.81 -19.19
C TRP A 251 28.30 -1.70 -19.92
N SER A 252 28.22 -2.33 -21.08
CA SER A 252 27.00 -2.45 -21.86
C SER A 252 27.04 -3.74 -22.66
N PHE A 253 25.88 -4.20 -23.12
CA PHE A 253 25.74 -5.47 -23.80
C PHE A 253 25.05 -5.21 -25.13
N ALA A 254 25.72 -5.51 -26.24
CA ALA A 254 25.14 -5.34 -27.56
C ALA A 254 25.72 -6.36 -28.54
N ASN A 255 24.87 -6.82 -29.47
CA ASN A 255 25.25 -7.76 -30.54
C ASN A 255 25.90 -9.06 -30.06
N GLY A 256 25.62 -9.50 -28.82
CA GLY A 256 26.20 -10.70 -28.23
C GLY A 256 27.58 -10.50 -27.60
N ASP A 257 28.08 -9.27 -27.51
CA ASP A 257 29.38 -8.92 -26.94
C ASP A 257 29.23 -8.11 -25.64
N LEU A 258 30.20 -8.28 -24.72
CA LEU A 258 30.40 -7.36 -23.60
C LEU A 258 31.18 -6.15 -24.10
N ILE A 259 30.61 -4.96 -23.98
CA ILE A 259 31.24 -3.70 -24.38
C ILE A 259 31.65 -2.93 -23.14
N ILE A 260 32.95 -2.70 -22.98
CA ILE A 260 33.53 -1.89 -21.91
C ILE A 260 33.95 -0.55 -22.51
N THR A 261 33.20 0.50 -22.18
CA THR A 261 33.49 1.87 -22.59
C THR A 261 34.23 2.59 -21.47
N PHE A 262 35.29 3.33 -21.81
CA PHE A 262 36.06 4.09 -20.82
C PHE A 262 36.29 5.55 -21.24
N LYS A 263 36.37 6.42 -20.23
CA LYS A 263 36.66 7.85 -20.42
C LYS A 263 38.15 8.15 -20.54
N SER A 264 38.94 7.51 -19.68
CA SER A 264 40.40 7.57 -19.64
C SER A 264 40.91 6.33 -18.91
N ILE A 265 42.18 5.97 -19.12
CA ILE A 265 42.83 4.89 -18.36
C ILE A 265 43.14 5.39 -16.95
N SER A 266 42.14 5.30 -16.08
CA SER A 266 42.21 5.71 -14.68
C SER A 266 41.22 4.85 -13.89
N ASN A 267 41.47 4.65 -12.60
CA ASN A 267 40.63 3.82 -11.72
C ASN A 267 40.26 2.46 -12.34
N ILE A 268 41.22 1.79 -12.96
CA ILE A 268 41.01 0.49 -13.65
C ILE A 268 40.35 -0.57 -12.75
N SER A 269 40.57 -0.48 -11.43
CA SER A 269 39.97 -1.32 -10.40
C SER A 269 38.45 -1.18 -10.28
N ASP A 270 37.86 -0.10 -10.78
CA ASP A 270 36.41 0.10 -10.79
C ASP A 270 35.71 -1.02 -11.59
N ASN A 271 36.38 -1.59 -12.59
CA ASN A 271 35.85 -2.73 -13.36
C ASN A 271 35.58 -3.96 -12.48
N ALA A 272 36.29 -4.13 -11.36
CA ALA A 272 36.07 -5.24 -10.43
C ALA A 272 34.77 -5.12 -9.64
N ASN A 273 34.20 -3.92 -9.57
CA ASN A 273 33.04 -3.61 -8.74
C ASN A 273 31.86 -3.02 -9.52
N TYR A 274 32.05 -2.68 -10.80
CA TYR A 274 31.00 -2.12 -11.66
C TYR A 274 29.71 -2.95 -11.57
N ASP A 275 28.59 -2.29 -11.30
CA ASP A 275 27.30 -2.96 -11.07
C ASP A 275 26.57 -3.26 -12.38
N PHE A 276 27.09 -4.26 -13.12
CA PHE A 276 26.52 -4.59 -14.41
C PHE A 276 25.12 -5.21 -14.32
N ILE A 277 24.68 -5.67 -13.15
CA ILE A 277 23.32 -6.20 -12.93
C ILE A 277 22.26 -5.15 -13.30
N LYS A 278 22.55 -3.87 -13.04
CA LYS A 278 21.63 -2.75 -13.34
C LYS A 278 21.45 -2.48 -14.83
N VAL A 279 22.41 -2.89 -15.65
CA VAL A 279 22.43 -2.62 -17.10
C VAL A 279 22.37 -3.91 -17.93
N LEU A 280 22.24 -5.07 -17.28
CA LEU A 280 22.12 -6.36 -17.94
C LEU A 280 20.70 -6.52 -18.52
N PRO A 281 20.55 -6.66 -19.85
CA PRO A 281 19.24 -6.84 -20.46
C PRO A 281 18.64 -8.20 -20.05
N VAL A 282 17.36 -8.21 -19.70
CA VAL A 282 16.57 -9.44 -19.47
C VAL A 282 15.21 -9.34 -20.15
N PRO A 283 14.64 -10.44 -20.66
CA PRO A 283 13.35 -10.41 -21.36
C PRO A 283 12.19 -10.18 -20.38
N GLY A 284 11.25 -9.30 -20.70
CA GLY A 284 10.08 -9.02 -19.85
C GLY A 284 10.12 -7.61 -19.22
N VAL A 285 9.26 -7.36 -18.23
CA VAL A 285 9.06 -6.01 -17.69
C VAL A 285 10.05 -5.68 -16.55
N PHE A 286 10.31 -6.64 -15.66
CA PHE A 286 11.23 -6.45 -14.53
C PHE A 286 12.69 -6.50 -14.98
N SER A 287 13.49 -5.52 -14.52
CA SER A 287 14.96 -5.59 -14.60
C SER A 287 15.51 -6.79 -13.81
N LEU A 288 16.75 -7.21 -14.10
CA LEU A 288 17.38 -8.28 -13.34
C LEU A 288 17.48 -7.94 -11.85
N ALA A 289 17.88 -6.71 -11.51
CA ALA A 289 17.94 -6.24 -10.13
C ALA A 289 16.60 -6.39 -9.40
N ALA A 290 15.49 -6.05 -10.07
CA ALA A 290 14.15 -6.22 -9.50
C ALA A 290 13.81 -7.71 -9.27
N ARG A 291 14.14 -8.60 -10.20
CA ARG A 291 13.92 -10.05 -10.06
C ARG A 291 14.70 -10.65 -8.91
N LEU A 292 15.97 -10.30 -8.80
CA LEU A 292 16.83 -10.74 -7.69
C LEU A 292 16.26 -10.25 -6.35
N ASN A 293 15.84 -8.98 -6.28
CA ASN A 293 15.26 -8.45 -5.06
C ASN A 293 13.92 -9.11 -4.69
N MET A 294 13.08 -9.49 -5.67
CA MET A 294 11.87 -10.29 -5.40
C MET A 294 12.23 -11.69 -4.89
N LYS A 295 13.17 -12.38 -5.54
CA LYS A 295 13.66 -13.70 -5.11
C LYS A 295 14.22 -13.66 -3.68
N GLU A 296 15.01 -12.65 -3.34
CA GLU A 296 15.57 -12.44 -1.99
C GLU A 296 14.50 -12.20 -0.91
N ASN A 297 13.31 -11.70 -1.29
CA ASN A 297 12.22 -11.40 -0.36
C ASN A 297 11.06 -12.41 -0.43
N GLN A 298 11.20 -13.50 -1.20
CA GLN A 298 10.14 -14.50 -1.38
C GLN A 298 9.69 -15.12 -0.05
N GLU A 299 10.61 -15.44 0.85
CA GLU A 299 10.28 -15.99 2.17
C GLU A 299 9.41 -15.02 3.01
N LYS A 300 9.62 -13.70 2.86
CA LYS A 300 8.77 -12.70 3.52
C LYS A 300 7.38 -12.63 2.90
N PHE A 301 7.27 -12.83 1.59
CA PHE A 301 5.97 -12.92 0.90
C PHE A 301 5.21 -14.12 1.44
N ASP A 302 5.85 -15.30 1.44
CA ASP A 302 5.27 -16.56 1.90
C ASP A 302 4.83 -16.45 3.36
N THR A 303 5.65 -15.84 4.22
CA THR A 303 5.30 -15.57 5.63
C THR A 303 4.05 -14.70 5.75
N ALA A 304 3.91 -13.65 4.94
CA ALA A 304 2.73 -12.79 4.95
C ALA A 304 1.49 -13.55 4.45
N PHE A 305 1.61 -14.39 3.41
CA PHE A 305 0.48 -15.18 2.90
C PHE A 305 0.05 -16.30 3.85
N GLU A 306 0.98 -16.95 4.55
CA GLU A 306 0.65 -17.95 5.58
C GLU A 306 -0.12 -17.31 6.75
N ARG A 307 0.22 -16.07 7.11
CA ARG A 307 -0.53 -15.29 8.11
C ARG A 307 -1.96 -14.98 7.64
N ILE A 308 -2.12 -14.54 6.39
CA ILE A 308 -3.44 -14.29 5.81
C ILE A 308 -4.25 -15.60 5.72
N LYS A 309 -3.61 -16.71 5.33
CA LYS A 309 -4.21 -18.05 5.31
C LYS A 309 -4.66 -18.50 6.69
N ALA A 310 -3.86 -18.30 7.73
CA ALA A 310 -4.26 -18.63 9.09
C ALA A 310 -5.49 -17.83 9.55
N ALA A 311 -5.60 -16.56 9.14
CA ALA A 311 -6.73 -15.69 9.48
C ALA A 311 -7.99 -15.95 8.65
N THR A 312 -7.86 -16.41 7.41
CA THR A 312 -8.99 -16.50 6.45
C THR A 312 -9.35 -17.93 6.02
N HIS A 313 -8.48 -18.90 6.33
CA HIS A 313 -8.58 -20.30 5.90
C HIS A 313 -8.55 -20.50 4.38
N MET A 314 -7.98 -19.57 3.63
CA MET A 314 -7.79 -19.67 2.17
C MET A 314 -6.30 -19.61 1.80
N ASP A 315 -5.92 -20.23 0.68
CA ASP A 315 -4.56 -20.13 0.15
C ASP A 315 -4.42 -18.84 -0.67
N TRP A 316 -3.73 -17.85 -0.12
CA TRP A 316 -3.59 -16.54 -0.74
C TRP A 316 -2.38 -16.42 -1.65
N SER A 317 -2.55 -15.64 -2.72
CA SER A 317 -1.46 -15.22 -3.60
C SER A 317 -1.62 -13.77 -4.04
N TYR A 318 -0.63 -13.25 -4.76
CA TYR A 318 -0.77 -12.01 -5.53
C TYR A 318 -0.79 -12.29 -7.02
N GLU A 319 -1.34 -11.35 -7.79
CA GLU A 319 -1.31 -11.40 -9.25
C GLU A 319 -0.02 -10.82 -9.79
N GLN A 320 0.87 -11.67 -10.32
CA GLN A 320 2.15 -11.24 -10.89
C GLN A 320 1.96 -10.24 -12.03
N GLU A 321 0.98 -10.46 -12.92
CA GLU A 321 0.69 -9.54 -14.03
C GLU A 321 0.36 -8.13 -13.53
N SER A 322 -0.36 -8.01 -12.40
CA SER A 322 -0.67 -6.71 -11.80
C SER A 322 0.58 -5.97 -11.33
N LEU A 323 1.60 -6.69 -10.81
CA LEU A 323 2.90 -6.09 -10.45
C LEU A 323 3.68 -5.65 -11.71
N GLU A 324 3.64 -6.45 -12.77
CA GLU A 324 4.27 -6.11 -14.04
C GLU A 324 3.63 -4.84 -14.65
N GLN A 325 2.32 -4.69 -14.55
CA GLN A 325 1.60 -3.51 -15.06
C GLN A 325 1.94 -2.22 -14.31
N ILE A 326 2.15 -2.28 -12.99
CA ILE A 326 2.49 -1.08 -12.18
C ILE A 326 3.99 -0.76 -12.18
N TYR A 327 4.85 -1.73 -12.47
CA TYR A 327 6.31 -1.57 -12.37
C TYR A 327 6.86 -0.38 -13.18
N PRO A 328 6.44 -0.14 -14.44
CA PRO A 328 6.89 1.02 -15.21
C PRO A 328 6.56 2.37 -14.57
N ALA A 329 5.50 2.42 -13.75
CA ALA A 329 5.05 3.65 -13.07
C ALA A 329 5.77 3.91 -11.74
N LEU A 330 6.60 2.98 -11.25
CA LEU A 330 7.40 3.18 -10.05
C LEU A 330 8.58 4.13 -10.31
N GLU A 331 8.99 4.86 -9.27
CA GLU A 331 10.23 5.64 -9.32
C GLU A 331 11.45 4.71 -9.45
N GLU A 332 12.51 5.15 -10.14
CA GLU A 332 13.72 4.32 -10.38
C GLU A 332 14.31 3.74 -9.09
N ARG A 333 14.35 4.52 -8.00
CA ARG A 333 14.83 4.05 -6.68
C ARG A 333 13.99 2.91 -6.09
N ASN A 334 12.72 2.80 -6.48
CA ASN A 334 11.79 1.78 -6.00
C ASN A 334 11.78 0.56 -6.92
N LYS A 335 12.04 0.72 -8.22
CA LYS A 335 12.08 -0.40 -9.18
C LYS A 335 13.08 -1.49 -8.79
N GLU A 336 14.28 -1.11 -8.38
CA GLU A 336 15.31 -2.07 -7.96
C GLU A 336 15.00 -2.76 -6.62
N ARG A 337 14.14 -2.17 -5.80
CA ARG A 337 13.79 -2.62 -4.44
C ARG A 337 12.35 -3.13 -4.34
N ILE A 338 11.74 -3.54 -5.45
CA ILE A 338 10.32 -3.89 -5.48
C ILE A 338 9.99 -5.06 -4.55
N GLY A 339 10.85 -6.08 -4.46
CA GLY A 339 10.67 -7.21 -3.54
C GLY A 339 10.62 -6.76 -2.08
N ASP A 340 11.57 -5.93 -1.66
CA ASP A 340 11.62 -5.35 -0.31
C ASP A 340 10.35 -4.53 -0.02
N LEU A 341 9.98 -3.62 -0.92
CA LEU A 341 8.80 -2.77 -0.77
C LEU A 341 7.49 -3.56 -0.67
N PHE A 342 7.29 -4.55 -1.55
CA PHE A 342 6.08 -5.36 -1.53
C PHE A 342 6.05 -6.34 -0.36
N SER A 343 7.20 -6.73 0.19
CA SER A 343 7.24 -7.53 1.42
C SER A 343 6.64 -6.75 2.60
N ASP A 344 6.95 -5.46 2.71
CA ASP A 344 6.36 -4.58 3.71
C ASP A 344 4.87 -4.36 3.44
N ILE A 345 4.47 -4.13 2.18
CA ILE A 345 3.04 -4.00 1.82
C ILE A 345 2.26 -5.24 2.23
N PHE A 346 2.71 -6.45 1.85
CA PHE A 346 2.04 -7.70 2.22
C PHE A 346 2.00 -7.91 3.72
N LYS A 347 3.08 -7.58 4.45
CA LYS A 347 3.09 -7.62 5.92
C LYS A 347 1.98 -6.77 6.52
N TYR A 348 1.83 -5.52 6.09
CA TYR A 348 0.80 -4.63 6.64
C TYR A 348 -0.61 -5.02 6.20
N VAL A 349 -0.77 -5.55 4.99
CA VAL A 349 -2.05 -6.15 4.55
C VAL A 349 -2.41 -7.32 5.47
N ALA A 350 -1.45 -8.21 5.75
CA ALA A 350 -1.64 -9.32 6.67
C ALA A 350 -2.01 -8.85 8.09
N ASP A 351 -1.30 -7.85 8.63
CA ASP A 351 -1.60 -7.26 9.96
C ASP A 351 -3.07 -6.78 10.04
N ASN A 352 -3.58 -6.14 8.99
CA ASN A 352 -4.95 -5.63 8.97
C ASN A 352 -5.98 -6.75 8.89
N ILE A 353 -5.76 -7.73 7.99
CA ILE A 353 -6.66 -8.88 7.81
C ILE A 353 -6.70 -9.71 9.10
N GLU A 354 -5.56 -10.07 9.69
CA GLU A 354 -5.48 -10.81 10.96
C GLU A 354 -6.18 -10.07 12.11
N LYS A 355 -6.08 -8.75 12.16
CA LYS A 355 -6.70 -7.95 13.22
C LYS A 355 -8.22 -7.94 13.10
N LYS A 356 -8.74 -7.69 11.89
CA LYS A 356 -10.19 -7.47 11.67
C LYS A 356 -10.96 -8.78 11.47
N CYS A 357 -10.38 -9.79 10.84
CA CYS A 357 -11.05 -11.08 10.58
C CYS A 357 -11.11 -12.02 11.80
N LYS A 358 -10.74 -11.54 13.01
CA LYS A 358 -11.08 -12.23 14.27
C LYS A 358 -12.58 -12.21 14.58
N ASN A 359 -13.32 -11.29 13.97
CA ASN A 359 -14.77 -11.25 14.05
C ASN A 359 -15.35 -12.10 12.92
N ASP A 360 -16.09 -13.15 13.26
CA ASP A 360 -16.64 -14.12 12.30
C ASP A 360 -17.48 -13.46 11.20
N THR A 361 -18.24 -12.41 11.54
CA THR A 361 -19.08 -11.69 10.57
C THR A 361 -18.23 -10.91 9.56
N ILE A 362 -17.09 -10.35 10.00
CA ILE A 362 -16.14 -9.68 9.11
C ILE A 362 -15.43 -10.72 8.24
N LEU A 363 -15.00 -11.83 8.84
CA LEU A 363 -14.34 -12.92 8.13
C LEU A 363 -15.21 -13.48 7.01
N GLU A 364 -16.47 -13.80 7.31
CA GLU A 364 -17.44 -14.32 6.33
C GLU A 364 -17.61 -13.37 5.14
N ALA A 365 -17.88 -12.09 5.42
CA ALA A 365 -18.02 -11.07 4.37
C ALA A 365 -16.72 -10.86 3.57
N PHE A 366 -15.56 -10.96 4.23
CA PHE A 366 -14.27 -10.79 3.58
C PHE A 366 -13.99 -11.94 2.62
N VAL A 367 -14.14 -13.17 3.08
CA VAL A 367 -13.98 -14.40 2.28
C VAL A 367 -14.95 -14.43 1.10
N GLU A 368 -16.21 -14.02 1.30
CA GLU A 368 -17.20 -13.93 0.22
C GLU A 368 -16.76 -12.92 -0.86
N ALA A 369 -16.30 -11.73 -0.44
CA ALA A 369 -15.84 -10.68 -1.34
C ALA A 369 -14.50 -11.02 -2.04
N THR A 370 -13.69 -11.91 -1.46
CA THR A 370 -12.38 -12.31 -1.96
C THR A 370 -12.28 -13.81 -2.23
N SER A 371 -13.31 -14.38 -2.84
CA SER A 371 -13.43 -15.83 -3.12
C SER A 371 -12.27 -16.43 -3.94
N ASN A 372 -11.48 -15.62 -4.66
CA ASN A 372 -10.29 -16.09 -5.38
C ASN A 372 -9.00 -16.07 -4.55
N ALA A 373 -9.04 -15.55 -3.31
CA ALA A 373 -7.88 -15.39 -2.42
C ALA A 373 -6.66 -14.70 -3.09
N LYS A 374 -6.92 -13.68 -3.91
CA LYS A 374 -5.89 -13.03 -4.72
C LYS A 374 -5.83 -11.52 -4.44
N ILE A 375 -4.61 -11.02 -4.26
CA ILE A 375 -4.30 -9.59 -4.18
C ILE A 375 -3.88 -9.08 -5.56
N VAL A 376 -4.55 -8.04 -6.05
CA VAL A 376 -4.27 -7.38 -7.33
C VAL A 376 -3.86 -5.95 -7.06
N PHE A 377 -2.76 -5.50 -7.65
CA PHE A 377 -2.27 -4.14 -7.47
C PHE A 377 -2.66 -3.24 -8.64
N ARG A 378 -3.03 -1.99 -8.33
CA ARG A 378 -3.29 -0.96 -9.34
C ARG A 378 -2.60 0.35 -8.94
N HIS A 379 -2.12 1.08 -9.93
CA HIS A 379 -1.59 2.43 -9.72
C HIS A 379 -2.57 3.47 -10.25
N ASN A 380 -2.93 4.44 -9.40
CA ASN A 380 -3.77 5.57 -9.78
C ASN A 380 -3.26 6.87 -9.14
N ALA A 381 -2.46 7.63 -9.90
CA ALA A 381 -1.90 8.92 -9.47
C ALA A 381 -2.96 9.98 -9.07
N LYS A 382 -4.23 9.79 -9.44
CA LYS A 382 -5.36 10.69 -9.10
C LYS A 382 -6.22 10.17 -7.94
N ALA A 383 -5.84 9.08 -7.28
CA ALA A 383 -6.58 8.58 -6.13
C ALA A 383 -6.62 9.63 -5.00
N SER A 384 -7.75 9.67 -4.28
CA SER A 384 -7.98 10.60 -3.16
C SER A 384 -7.12 10.29 -1.93
N GLY A 385 -6.64 9.05 -1.80
CA GLY A 385 -5.75 8.57 -0.74
C GLY A 385 -4.52 7.86 -1.30
N TYR A 386 -3.53 7.61 -0.44
CA TYR A 386 -2.32 6.89 -0.83
C TYR A 386 -2.56 5.42 -1.10
N TRP A 387 -3.44 4.79 -0.29
CA TRP A 387 -3.81 3.40 -0.37
C TRP A 387 -5.33 3.28 -0.26
N ASN A 388 -5.93 2.55 -1.19
CA ASN A 388 -7.35 2.28 -1.22
C ASN A 388 -7.55 0.80 -1.51
N TRP A 389 -8.36 0.13 -0.68
CA TRP A 389 -8.78 -1.24 -0.94
C TRP A 389 -10.16 -1.23 -1.59
N THR A 390 -10.34 -2.02 -2.63
CA THR A 390 -11.64 -2.33 -3.22
C THR A 390 -11.76 -3.83 -3.45
N PHE A 391 -12.98 -4.32 -3.61
CA PHE A 391 -13.29 -5.73 -3.78
C PHE A 391 -14.00 -5.91 -5.12
N GLU A 392 -13.32 -6.54 -6.07
CA GLU A 392 -13.79 -6.64 -7.46
C GLU A 392 -13.53 -8.04 -8.02
N GLY A 393 -14.57 -8.67 -8.58
CA GLY A 393 -14.45 -9.96 -9.25
C GLY A 393 -13.92 -11.10 -8.37
N GLY A 394 -14.14 -11.04 -7.05
CA GLY A 394 -13.62 -12.01 -6.09
C GLY A 394 -12.17 -11.79 -5.66
N ASN A 395 -11.57 -10.63 -5.98
CA ASN A 395 -10.19 -10.28 -5.62
C ASN A 395 -10.14 -9.07 -4.67
N LEU A 396 -9.11 -9.03 -3.84
CA LEU A 396 -8.73 -7.82 -3.11
C LEU A 396 -7.89 -6.93 -4.04
N ILE A 397 -8.41 -5.77 -4.41
CA ILE A 397 -7.69 -4.79 -5.22
C ILE A 397 -7.07 -3.75 -4.30
N ILE A 398 -5.75 -3.61 -4.34
CA ILE A 398 -5.02 -2.57 -3.61
C ILE A 398 -4.54 -1.53 -4.63
N THR A 399 -5.21 -0.37 -4.62
CA THR A 399 -4.85 0.77 -5.46
C THR A 399 -3.99 1.75 -4.69
N PHE A 400 -2.87 2.17 -5.27
CA PHE A 400 -2.01 3.19 -4.67
C PHE A 400 -1.76 4.39 -5.57
N LYS A 401 -1.61 5.56 -4.94
CA LYS A 401 -1.27 6.82 -5.62
C LYS A 401 0.24 6.95 -5.87
N SER A 402 1.03 6.58 -4.87
CA SER A 402 2.48 6.61 -4.87
C SER A 402 2.99 5.68 -3.76
N ILE A 403 4.20 5.15 -3.90
CA ILE A 403 4.81 4.30 -2.86
C ILE A 403 5.30 5.17 -1.71
N CYS A 404 4.40 5.48 -0.78
CA CYS A 404 4.66 6.16 0.48
C CYS A 404 3.61 5.73 1.52
N ASN A 405 3.87 5.98 2.81
CA ASN A 405 2.98 5.60 3.92
C ASN A 405 2.46 4.16 3.81
N ILE A 406 3.34 3.22 3.46
CA ILE A 406 2.98 1.81 3.23
C ILE A 406 2.26 1.20 4.45
N SER A 407 2.59 1.67 5.66
CA SER A 407 1.94 1.31 6.93
C SER A 407 0.45 1.66 7.02
N ASP A 408 -0.06 2.55 6.17
CA ASP A 408 -1.49 2.88 6.14
C ASP A 408 -2.33 1.65 5.79
N ASN A 409 -1.79 0.68 5.04
CA ASN A 409 -2.45 -0.59 4.75
C ASN A 409 -2.81 -1.39 6.02
N ALA A 410 -2.03 -1.27 7.10
CA ALA A 410 -2.29 -1.96 8.37
C ALA A 410 -3.54 -1.45 9.09
N ASN A 411 -3.96 -0.23 8.77
CA ASN A 411 -5.05 0.47 9.45
C ASN A 411 -6.17 0.88 8.50
N PHE A 412 -6.09 0.52 7.21
CA PHE A 412 -7.12 0.84 6.23
C PHE A 412 -8.46 0.22 6.68
N ASP A 413 -9.50 1.03 6.77
CA ASP A 413 -10.79 0.61 7.28
C ASP A 413 -11.63 -0.09 6.20
N PHE A 414 -11.20 -1.28 5.79
CA PHE A 414 -11.85 -2.01 4.69
C PHE A 414 -13.30 -2.41 5.01
N ILE A 415 -13.72 -2.41 6.28
CA ILE A 415 -15.10 -2.73 6.70
C ILE A 415 -16.11 -1.78 6.05
N LYS A 416 -15.71 -0.52 5.81
CA LYS A 416 -16.57 0.51 5.19
C LYS A 416 -16.80 0.30 3.70
N VAL A 417 -15.92 -0.45 3.04
CA VAL A 417 -15.95 -0.68 1.59
C VAL A 417 -16.15 -2.15 1.23
N LEU A 418 -16.26 -3.02 2.23
CA LEU A 418 -16.51 -4.44 2.02
C LEU A 418 -17.97 -4.66 1.60
N PRO A 419 -18.22 -5.27 0.43
CA PRO A 419 -19.58 -5.47 -0.05
C PRO A 419 -20.29 -6.50 0.82
N VAL A 420 -21.55 -6.22 1.18
CA VAL A 420 -22.43 -7.16 1.87
C VAL A 420 -23.81 -7.16 1.20
N PRO A 421 -24.51 -8.31 1.13
CA PRO A 421 -25.86 -8.34 0.59
C PRO A 421 -26.85 -7.63 1.52
N GLY A 422 -27.91 -7.07 0.94
CA GLY A 422 -28.98 -6.40 1.68
C GLY A 422 -28.78 -4.89 1.84
N VAL A 423 -29.59 -4.29 2.71
CA VAL A 423 -29.67 -2.83 2.88
C VAL A 423 -28.64 -2.28 3.88
N PHE A 424 -28.30 -3.08 4.90
CA PHE A 424 -27.36 -2.67 5.94
C PHE A 424 -25.90 -2.73 5.48
N SER A 425 -25.10 -1.73 5.88
CA SER A 425 -23.65 -1.85 5.84
C SER A 425 -23.14 -2.97 6.78
N LEU A 426 -21.94 -3.47 6.55
CA LEU A 426 -21.35 -4.48 7.43
C LEU A 426 -21.22 -3.98 8.88
N ALA A 427 -20.82 -2.71 9.07
CA ALA A 427 -20.77 -2.09 10.39
C ALA A 427 -22.14 -2.09 11.09
N ALA A 428 -23.22 -1.79 10.35
CA ALA A 428 -24.57 -1.84 10.88
C ALA A 428 -24.97 -3.27 11.29
N LYS A 429 -24.67 -4.29 10.47
CA LYS A 429 -24.92 -5.70 10.80
C LYS A 429 -24.18 -6.15 12.07
N ILE A 430 -22.91 -5.77 12.19
CA ILE A 430 -22.10 -6.07 13.39
C ILE A 430 -22.72 -5.41 14.61
N ASN A 431 -23.06 -4.13 14.53
CA ASN A 431 -23.64 -3.42 15.67
C ASN A 431 -25.02 -3.97 16.09
N LEU A 432 -25.84 -4.46 15.16
CA LEU A 432 -27.08 -5.18 15.48
C LEU A 432 -26.78 -6.47 16.25
N LYS A 433 -25.86 -7.30 15.73
CA LYS A 433 -25.45 -8.56 16.36
C LYS A 433 -24.88 -8.35 17.77
N GLU A 434 -24.03 -7.34 17.96
CA GLU A 434 -23.43 -6.99 19.26
C GLU A 434 -24.45 -6.50 20.30
N ASN A 435 -25.63 -6.04 19.86
CA ASN A 435 -26.69 -5.56 20.75
C ASN A 435 -27.87 -6.53 20.87
N GLN A 436 -27.80 -7.74 20.28
CA GLN A 436 -28.89 -8.72 20.31
C GLN A 436 -29.32 -9.07 21.75
N GLU A 437 -28.38 -9.34 22.65
CA GLU A 437 -28.69 -9.64 24.06
C GLU A 437 -29.46 -8.52 24.78
N LYS A 438 -29.24 -7.25 24.38
CA LYS A 438 -29.96 -6.11 24.95
C LYS A 438 -31.39 -6.01 24.42
N PHE A 439 -31.60 -6.32 23.14
CA PHE A 439 -32.94 -6.48 22.59
C PHE A 439 -33.68 -7.60 23.34
N ASP A 440 -33.05 -8.77 23.48
CA ASP A 440 -33.64 -9.93 24.15
C ASP A 440 -33.98 -9.62 25.62
N THR A 441 -33.08 -8.93 26.34
CA THR A 441 -33.34 -8.47 27.72
C THR A 441 -34.56 -7.57 27.80
N ALA A 442 -34.74 -6.65 26.85
CA ALA A 442 -35.90 -5.77 26.83
C ALA A 442 -37.19 -6.53 26.51
N PHE A 443 -37.15 -7.51 25.61
CA PHE A 443 -38.30 -8.35 25.28
C PHE A 443 -38.69 -9.30 26.42
N GLU A 444 -37.73 -9.88 27.13
CA GLU A 444 -38.01 -10.73 28.30
C GLU A 444 -38.72 -9.93 29.40
N ARG A 445 -38.38 -8.65 29.60
CA ARG A 445 -39.11 -7.76 30.52
C ARG A 445 -40.55 -7.53 30.08
N ILE A 446 -40.81 -7.36 28.78
CA ILE A 446 -42.17 -7.23 28.26
C ILE A 446 -42.93 -8.55 28.46
N LYS A 447 -42.30 -9.69 28.18
CA LYS A 447 -42.86 -11.04 28.37
C LYS A 447 -43.20 -11.35 29.83
N GLU A 448 -42.41 -10.87 30.80
CA GLU A 448 -42.72 -11.04 32.22
C GLU A 448 -44.10 -10.47 32.59
N VAL A 449 -44.51 -9.35 31.98
CA VAL A 449 -45.80 -8.71 32.22
C VAL A 449 -46.88 -9.23 31.29
N THR A 450 -46.58 -9.40 30.00
CA THR A 450 -47.56 -9.75 28.97
C THR A 450 -47.80 -11.25 28.81
N LYS A 451 -46.87 -12.09 29.28
CA LYS A 451 -46.86 -13.56 29.11
C LYS A 451 -46.81 -14.02 27.66
N VAL A 452 -46.37 -13.15 26.74
CA VAL A 452 -46.19 -13.45 25.30
C VAL A 452 -44.75 -13.17 24.90
N ASP A 453 -44.22 -13.93 23.95
CA ASP A 453 -42.90 -13.69 23.37
C ASP A 453 -42.95 -12.51 22.40
N TRP A 454 -42.13 -11.50 22.64
CA TRP A 454 -42.08 -10.29 21.81
C TRP A 454 -40.85 -10.25 20.91
N SER A 455 -41.01 -9.60 19.76
CA SER A 455 -39.90 -9.32 18.84
C SER A 455 -40.08 -7.96 18.15
N TYR A 456 -39.07 -7.54 17.38
CA TYR A 456 -39.21 -6.44 16.44
C TYR A 456 -39.26 -6.95 15.00
N ASP A 457 -39.88 -6.17 14.12
CA ASP A 457 -39.94 -6.48 12.69
C ASP A 457 -38.62 -6.09 12.00
N GLU A 458 -37.81 -7.08 11.63
CA GLU A 458 -36.52 -6.86 10.95
C GLU A 458 -36.69 -6.09 9.63
N GLN A 459 -37.73 -6.39 8.86
CA GLN A 459 -38.01 -5.70 7.59
C GLN A 459 -38.36 -4.23 7.80
N SER A 460 -39.07 -3.88 8.87
CA SER A 460 -39.31 -2.49 9.24
C SER A 460 -38.01 -1.75 9.55
N LEU A 461 -37.04 -2.44 10.18
CA LEU A 461 -35.74 -1.87 10.51
C LEU A 461 -34.89 -1.62 9.25
N GLU A 462 -34.90 -2.57 8.31
CA GLU A 462 -34.31 -2.39 6.97
C GLU A 462 -34.94 -1.21 6.22
N THR A 463 -36.26 -1.04 6.34
CA THR A 463 -37.01 0.03 5.66
C THR A 463 -36.64 1.42 6.19
N VAL A 464 -36.42 1.56 7.50
CA VAL A 464 -36.07 2.86 8.10
C VAL A 464 -34.58 3.19 8.01
N TYR A 465 -33.70 2.20 7.83
CA TYR A 465 -32.25 2.40 7.80
C TYR A 465 -31.76 3.43 6.78
N PRO A 466 -32.21 3.43 5.51
CA PRO A 466 -31.79 4.43 4.54
C PRO A 466 -32.13 5.87 4.95
N ALA A 467 -33.14 6.05 5.79
CA ALA A 467 -33.58 7.37 6.27
C ALA A 467 -32.80 7.87 7.50
N LEU A 468 -31.95 7.04 8.10
CA LEU A 468 -31.08 7.45 9.21
C LEU A 468 -29.95 8.36 8.73
N GLU A 469 -29.54 9.30 9.58
CA GLU A 469 -28.33 10.08 9.36
C GLU A 469 -27.09 9.16 9.31
N GLU A 470 -26.07 9.49 8.51
CA GLU A 470 -24.87 8.66 8.34
C GLU A 470 -24.20 8.25 9.66
N ARG A 471 -24.11 9.19 10.62
CA ARG A 471 -23.55 8.92 11.96
C ARG A 471 -24.34 7.89 12.79
N ASN A 472 -25.61 7.67 12.45
CA ASN A 472 -26.50 6.75 13.14
C ASN A 472 -26.57 5.38 12.44
N LYS A 473 -26.27 5.31 11.14
CA LYS A 473 -26.32 4.06 10.37
C LYS A 473 -25.40 2.99 10.94
N GLU A 474 -24.15 3.35 11.28
CA GLU A 474 -23.18 2.38 11.84
C GLU A 474 -23.52 1.97 13.29
N ARG A 475 -24.42 2.70 13.97
CA ARG A 475 -24.79 2.49 15.39
C ARG A 475 -26.25 2.09 15.56
N ILE A 476 -26.85 1.51 14.53
CA ILE A 476 -28.28 1.20 14.50
C ILE A 476 -28.70 0.24 15.62
N GLY A 477 -27.91 -0.79 15.93
CA GLY A 477 -28.16 -1.71 17.04
C GLY A 477 -28.17 -1.00 18.40
N ASP A 478 -27.17 -0.15 18.67
CA ASP A 478 -27.10 0.67 19.89
C ASP A 478 -28.35 1.55 20.07
N LEU A 479 -28.78 2.18 18.98
CA LEU A 479 -29.89 3.13 18.99
C LEU A 479 -31.24 2.42 19.18
N PHE A 480 -31.49 1.36 18.42
CA PHE A 480 -32.78 0.68 18.45
C PHE A 480 -32.96 -0.19 19.69
N GLN A 481 -31.89 -0.75 20.27
CA GLN A 481 -32.03 -1.43 21.57
C GLN A 481 -32.39 -0.42 22.68
N GLU A 482 -31.91 0.81 22.58
CA GLU A 482 -32.26 1.87 23.54
C GLU A 482 -33.73 2.29 23.38
N ILE A 483 -34.20 2.42 22.13
CA ILE A 483 -35.63 2.66 21.85
C ILE A 483 -36.48 1.54 22.45
N ILE A 484 -36.16 0.27 22.17
CA ILE A 484 -36.92 -0.87 22.68
C ILE A 484 -36.85 -0.95 24.21
N LYS A 485 -35.72 -0.64 24.83
CA LYS A 485 -35.61 -0.56 26.29
C LYS A 485 -36.63 0.41 26.88
N TYR A 486 -36.75 1.63 26.34
CA TYR A 486 -37.71 2.61 26.85
C TYR A 486 -39.16 2.26 26.50
N VAL A 487 -39.41 1.64 25.34
CA VAL A 487 -40.72 1.05 25.03
C VAL A 487 -41.09 0.00 26.06
N ALA A 488 -40.16 -0.91 26.39
CA ALA A 488 -40.33 -1.93 27.42
C ALA A 488 -40.59 -1.32 28.80
N ASP A 489 -39.85 -0.28 29.21
CA ASP A 489 -40.07 0.44 30.48
C ASP A 489 -41.51 0.94 30.60
N ASN A 490 -42.06 1.50 29.51
CA ASN A 490 -43.41 2.04 29.49
C ASN A 490 -44.47 0.92 29.54
N ILE A 491 -44.30 -0.14 28.73
CA ILE A 491 -45.21 -1.30 28.70
C ILE A 491 -45.24 -1.96 30.09
N VAL A 492 -44.07 -2.24 30.68
CA VAL A 492 -43.94 -2.87 32.00
C VAL A 492 -44.54 -2.01 33.11
N LYS A 493 -44.45 -0.68 33.01
CA LYS A 493 -45.04 0.23 33.99
C LYS A 493 -46.56 0.25 33.92
N ARG A 494 -47.13 0.35 32.72
CA ARG A 494 -48.57 0.61 32.51
C ARG A 494 -49.41 -0.66 32.44
N CYS A 495 -48.87 -1.76 31.92
CA CYS A 495 -49.58 -3.05 31.83
C CYS A 495 -49.55 -3.85 33.15
N LYS A 496 -49.19 -3.23 34.27
CA LYS A 496 -49.51 -3.76 35.61
C LYS A 496 -50.98 -3.65 35.95
N GLU A 497 -51.69 -2.77 35.23
CA GLU A 497 -53.13 -2.66 35.32
C GLU A 497 -53.75 -3.67 34.34
N ASP A 498 -54.56 -4.60 34.86
CA ASP A 498 -55.18 -5.70 34.13
C ASP A 498 -56.01 -5.22 32.92
N MET A 499 -56.80 -4.14 33.03
CA MET A 499 -57.57 -3.64 31.87
C MET A 499 -56.68 -3.03 30.79
N VAL A 500 -55.56 -2.42 31.19
CA VAL A 500 -54.56 -1.91 30.25
C VAL A 500 -53.87 -3.06 29.56
N LEU A 501 -53.47 -4.08 30.32
CA LEU A 501 -52.84 -5.28 29.80
C LEU A 501 -53.73 -5.99 28.78
N GLU A 502 -54.99 -6.23 29.12
CA GLU A 502 -55.97 -6.88 28.24
C GLU A 502 -56.16 -6.09 26.93
N SER A 503 -56.44 -4.79 27.03
CA SER A 503 -56.64 -3.93 25.85
C SER A 503 -55.36 -3.81 25.00
N PHE A 504 -54.20 -3.79 25.65
CA PHE A 504 -52.91 -3.76 24.96
C PHE A 504 -52.65 -5.06 24.20
N LEU A 505 -52.87 -6.22 24.82
CA LEU A 505 -52.72 -7.53 24.19
C LEU A 505 -53.69 -7.73 23.02
N GLU A 506 -54.95 -7.28 23.14
CA GLU A 506 -55.90 -7.31 22.03
C GLU A 506 -55.42 -6.47 20.84
N ALA A 507 -54.89 -5.28 21.11
CA ALA A 507 -54.37 -4.38 20.09
C ALA A 507 -53.02 -4.82 19.50
N THR A 508 -52.32 -5.76 20.15
CA THR A 508 -50.97 -6.20 19.79
C THR A 508 -50.84 -7.73 19.74
N SER A 509 -51.87 -8.42 19.23
CA SER A 509 -51.92 -9.89 19.26
C SER A 509 -50.80 -10.60 18.48
N ASN A 510 -50.05 -9.90 17.62
CA ASN A 510 -48.85 -10.44 16.99
C ASN A 510 -47.58 -10.32 17.86
N ALA A 511 -47.64 -9.60 18.99
CA ALA A 511 -46.51 -9.32 19.89
C ALA A 511 -45.25 -8.78 19.17
N LYS A 512 -45.45 -7.91 18.18
CA LYS A 512 -44.38 -7.37 17.36
C LYS A 512 -44.30 -5.85 17.43
N ILE A 513 -43.08 -5.33 17.51
CA ILE A 513 -42.76 -3.90 17.39
C ILE A 513 -42.36 -3.59 15.94
N VAL A 514 -43.06 -2.68 15.29
CA VAL A 514 -42.79 -2.23 13.92
C VAL A 514 -42.27 -0.79 13.94
N PHE A 515 -41.13 -0.54 13.32
CA PHE A 515 -40.56 0.80 13.23
C PHE A 515 -41.00 1.51 11.96
N ARG A 516 -41.33 2.80 12.08
CA ARG A 516 -41.61 3.66 10.93
C ARG A 516 -40.92 5.01 11.04
N HIS A 517 -40.43 5.51 9.92
CA HIS A 517 -39.93 6.87 9.82
C HIS A 517 -40.98 7.78 9.15
N ASN A 518 -41.32 8.88 9.80
CA ASN A 518 -42.16 9.92 9.23
C ASN A 518 -41.62 11.32 9.58
N ALA A 519 -40.87 11.91 8.67
CA ALA A 519 -40.28 13.24 8.82
C ALA A 519 -41.31 14.37 9.09
N LYS A 520 -42.61 14.13 8.80
CA LYS A 520 -43.71 15.09 9.01
C LYS A 520 -44.55 14.80 10.26
N ALA A 521 -44.15 13.86 11.12
CA ALA A 521 -44.90 13.54 12.33
C ALA A 521 -44.97 14.75 13.30
N ASN A 522 -46.11 14.88 13.99
CA ASN A 522 -46.39 15.91 15.00
C ASN A 522 -45.76 15.59 16.36
N GLY A 523 -44.47 15.23 16.36
CA GLY A 523 -43.73 14.80 17.53
C GLY A 523 -42.52 13.97 17.12
N TYR A 524 -41.60 13.74 18.07
CA TYR A 524 -40.44 12.88 17.82
C TYR A 524 -40.79 11.40 17.81
N TRP A 525 -41.70 11.00 18.69
CA TRP A 525 -42.17 9.63 18.85
C TRP A 525 -43.70 9.63 18.86
N ASN A 526 -44.28 8.73 18.08
CA ASN A 526 -45.70 8.46 18.10
C ASN A 526 -45.93 6.96 18.10
N TRP A 527 -46.76 6.49 19.01
CA TRP A 527 -47.18 5.10 19.04
C TRP A 527 -48.53 4.98 18.33
N SER A 528 -48.72 3.89 17.59
CA SER A 528 -50.02 3.49 17.05
C SER A 528 -50.15 1.97 17.11
N PHE A 529 -51.39 1.50 17.06
CA PHE A 529 -51.73 0.08 17.03
C PHE A 529 -52.36 -0.22 15.68
N GLU A 530 -51.67 -0.97 14.83
CA GLU A 530 -52.07 -1.20 13.46
C GLU A 530 -51.81 -2.65 13.08
N ASN A 531 -52.77 -3.31 12.42
CA ASN A 531 -52.66 -4.70 11.98
C ASN A 531 -52.21 -5.67 13.10
N ASN A 532 -52.62 -5.41 14.33
CA ASN A 532 -52.24 -6.15 15.54
C ASN A 532 -50.75 -6.04 15.95
N ASP A 533 -50.04 -5.02 15.47
CA ASP A 533 -48.67 -4.69 15.85
C ASP A 533 -48.60 -3.37 16.63
N LEU A 534 -47.58 -3.26 17.48
CA LEU A 534 -47.20 -1.97 18.07
C LEU A 534 -46.30 -1.23 17.08
N VAL A 535 -46.81 -0.14 16.50
CA VAL A 535 -46.06 0.69 15.57
C VAL A 535 -45.43 1.87 16.30
N ILE A 536 -44.10 1.96 16.26
CA ILE A 536 -43.31 3.06 16.80
C ILE A 536 -42.85 3.94 15.63
N THR A 537 -43.51 5.08 15.45
CA THR A 537 -43.17 6.04 14.41
C THR A 537 -42.26 7.13 14.98
N PHE A 538 -41.17 7.43 14.28
CA PHE A 538 -40.26 8.51 14.65
C PHE A 538 -40.06 9.54 13.53
N LYS A 539 -39.91 10.80 13.92
CA LYS A 539 -39.53 11.89 13.01
C LYS A 539 -38.03 11.97 12.78
N SER A 540 -37.27 11.81 13.86
CA SER A 540 -35.81 11.82 13.90
C SER A 540 -35.36 11.10 15.17
N ILE A 541 -34.15 10.52 15.17
CA ILE A 541 -33.59 9.85 16.34
C ILE A 541 -33.12 10.89 17.37
N CYS A 542 -34.02 11.31 18.25
CA CYS A 542 -33.75 12.20 19.38
C CYS A 542 -34.80 12.00 20.48
N ASN A 543 -34.49 12.42 21.70
CA ASN A 543 -35.36 12.23 22.88
C ASN A 543 -35.89 10.79 23.01
N VAL A 544 -35.02 9.80 22.78
CA VAL A 544 -35.40 8.38 22.76
C VAL A 544 -36.09 7.95 24.07
N SER A 545 -35.73 8.58 25.19
CA SER A 545 -36.36 8.38 26.51
C SER A 545 -37.82 8.83 26.60
N ASP A 546 -38.34 9.64 25.67
CA ASP A 546 -39.75 10.04 25.64
C ASP A 546 -40.67 8.81 25.47
N ASN A 547 -40.18 7.75 24.82
CA ASN A 547 -40.89 6.47 24.70
C ASN A 547 -41.25 5.85 26.05
N ALA A 548 -40.45 6.08 27.10
CA ALA A 548 -40.70 5.55 28.45
C ALA A 548 -41.95 6.15 29.11
N ASN A 549 -42.40 7.31 28.62
CA ASN A 549 -43.48 8.08 29.22
C ASN A 549 -44.66 8.32 28.26
N PHE A 550 -44.56 7.87 27.01
CA PHE A 550 -45.62 8.03 26.01
C PHE A 550 -46.96 7.50 26.54
N ASP A 551 -48.01 8.31 26.47
CA ASP A 551 -49.30 7.99 27.10
C ASP A 551 -50.19 7.13 26.18
N PHE A 552 -49.75 5.90 25.93
CA PHE A 552 -50.43 5.00 24.98
C PHE A 552 -51.83 4.56 25.46
N ILE A 553 -52.17 4.71 26.75
CA ILE A 553 -53.49 4.37 27.28
C ILE A 553 -54.60 5.19 26.59
N LYS A 554 -54.30 6.44 26.20
CA LYS A 554 -55.26 7.32 25.51
C LYS A 554 -55.62 6.86 24.10
N ILE A 555 -54.78 6.04 23.48
CA ILE A 555 -54.94 5.58 22.11
C ILE A 555 -55.21 4.06 22.02
N LEU A 556 -55.27 3.38 23.16
CA LEU A 556 -55.70 1.99 23.20
C LEU A 556 -57.19 1.88 22.86
N PRO A 557 -57.59 0.90 22.05
CA PRO A 557 -59.00 0.62 21.82
C PRO A 557 -59.68 0.24 23.14
N SER A 558 -60.92 0.66 23.31
CA SER A 558 -61.77 0.28 24.45
C SER A 558 -63.16 -0.06 23.93
N PRO A 559 -63.78 -1.17 24.37
CA PRO A 559 -65.16 -1.47 24.02
C PRO A 559 -66.12 -0.41 24.59
N GLY A 560 -67.20 -0.16 23.84
CA GLY A 560 -68.24 0.79 24.22
C GLY A 560 -67.88 2.26 23.91
N VAL A 561 -68.58 3.18 24.58
CA VAL A 561 -68.40 4.64 24.39
C VAL A 561 -67.35 5.26 25.31
N LEU A 562 -67.00 4.57 26.40
CA LEU A 562 -66.01 5.03 27.37
C LEU A 562 -64.59 4.72 26.87
N THR A 563 -63.69 5.71 26.97
CA THR A 563 -62.27 5.43 26.78
C THR A 563 -61.75 4.49 27.88
N LEU A 564 -60.64 3.80 27.62
CA LEU A 564 -60.02 2.92 28.60
C LEU A 564 -59.67 3.66 29.90
N ALA A 565 -59.11 4.87 29.78
CA ALA A 565 -58.80 5.72 30.93
C ALA A 565 -60.05 6.03 31.77
N SER A 566 -61.18 6.30 31.13
CA SER A 566 -62.46 6.55 31.80
C SER A 566 -62.97 5.31 32.54
N ARG A 567 -62.85 4.12 31.95
CA ARG A 567 -63.27 2.85 32.59
C ARG A 567 -62.40 2.53 33.80
N ILE A 568 -61.08 2.71 33.68
CA ILE A 568 -60.15 2.54 34.81
C ILE A 568 -60.51 3.50 35.94
N ASN A 569 -60.75 4.77 35.61
CA ASN A 569 -61.11 5.77 36.62
C ASN A 569 -62.45 5.48 37.31
N LEU A 570 -63.46 4.93 36.60
CA LEU A 570 -64.71 4.44 37.21
C LEU A 570 -64.43 3.33 38.22
N ARG A 571 -63.64 2.32 37.81
CA ARG A 571 -63.29 1.19 38.67
C ARG A 571 -62.52 1.62 39.92
N GLU A 572 -61.53 2.52 39.78
CA GLU A 572 -60.74 3.05 40.89
C GLU A 572 -61.56 3.86 41.90
N ASN A 573 -62.70 4.42 41.48
CA ASN A 573 -63.58 5.19 42.37
C ASN A 573 -64.80 4.38 42.84
N GLN A 574 -64.91 3.10 42.49
CA GLN A 574 -66.03 2.26 42.87
C GLN A 574 -66.16 2.09 44.40
N GLU A 575 -65.04 2.05 45.14
CA GLU A 575 -65.06 1.99 46.61
C GLU A 575 -65.70 3.24 47.23
N LYS A 576 -65.30 4.44 46.79
CA LYS A 576 -65.90 5.71 47.24
C LYS A 576 -67.39 5.82 46.91
N ILE A 577 -67.78 5.27 45.74
CA ILE A 577 -69.17 5.18 45.32
C ILE A 577 -69.93 4.26 46.29
N ASN A 578 -69.40 3.08 46.58
CA ASN A 578 -70.01 2.09 47.48
C ASN A 578 -70.12 2.62 48.91
N GLU A 579 -69.10 3.31 49.45
CA GLU A 579 -69.17 3.98 50.76
C GLU A 579 -70.32 4.99 50.85
N SER A 580 -70.59 5.68 49.74
CA SER A 580 -71.69 6.65 49.66
C SER A 580 -73.04 5.94 49.64
N PHE A 581 -73.14 4.77 49.00
CA PHE A 581 -74.35 3.95 49.03
C PHE A 581 -74.58 3.24 50.37
N GLU A 582 -73.53 2.78 51.05
CA GLU A 582 -73.66 2.20 52.40
C GLU A 582 -74.25 3.20 53.40
N LYS A 583 -73.85 4.49 53.30
CA LYS A 583 -74.48 5.56 54.12
C LYS A 583 -75.97 5.73 53.83
N ILE A 584 -76.37 5.59 52.56
CA ILE A 584 -77.80 5.63 52.19
C ILE A 584 -78.53 4.40 52.76
N LYS A 585 -77.92 3.22 52.67
CA LYS A 585 -78.45 1.96 53.21
C LYS A 585 -78.64 2.00 54.72
N GLU A 586 -77.70 2.56 55.48
CA GLU A 586 -77.82 2.72 56.93
C GLU A 586 -79.07 3.51 57.33
N VAL A 587 -79.47 4.50 56.52
CA VAL A 587 -80.62 5.37 56.80
C VAL A 587 -81.92 4.78 56.25
N LEU A 588 -81.89 4.27 55.01
CA LEU A 588 -83.10 3.82 54.29
C LEU A 588 -83.38 2.32 54.40
N GLY A 589 -82.40 1.51 54.79
CA GLY A 589 -82.52 0.06 54.97
C GLY A 589 -82.40 -0.79 53.70
N ASN A 590 -82.19 -0.17 52.54
CA ASN A 590 -82.13 -0.87 51.24
C ASN A 590 -80.76 -0.70 50.57
N ASP A 591 -80.35 -1.66 49.73
CA ASP A 591 -79.12 -1.56 48.93
C ASP A 591 -79.32 -0.62 47.74
N TRP A 592 -78.47 0.40 47.63
CA TRP A 592 -78.54 1.39 46.56
C TRP A 592 -77.45 1.22 45.52
N THR A 593 -77.79 1.56 44.27
CA THR A 593 -76.87 1.54 43.12
C THR A 593 -77.08 2.75 42.21
N TYR A 594 -76.23 2.90 41.19
CA TYR A 594 -76.51 3.78 40.06
C TYR A 594 -76.74 2.95 38.79
N ASP A 595 -77.44 3.52 37.82
CA ASP A 595 -77.58 2.93 36.49
C ASP A 595 -76.29 3.12 35.70
N GLU A 596 -75.49 2.06 35.55
CA GLU A 596 -74.24 2.10 34.78
C GLU A 596 -74.46 2.58 33.33
N SER A 597 -75.57 2.18 32.71
CA SER A 597 -75.90 2.59 31.34
C SER A 597 -76.14 4.10 31.22
N SER A 598 -76.58 4.73 32.30
CA SER A 598 -76.77 6.19 32.34
C SER A 598 -75.44 6.95 32.26
N ILE A 599 -74.34 6.38 32.79
CA ILE A 599 -73.00 6.97 32.67
C ILE A 599 -72.53 6.92 31.21
N GLU A 600 -72.72 5.79 30.53
CA GLU A 600 -72.39 5.67 29.10
C GLU A 600 -73.18 6.65 28.25
N GLN A 601 -74.45 6.89 28.56
CA GLN A 601 -75.30 7.83 27.82
C GLN A 601 -74.86 9.29 28.00
N VAL A 602 -74.46 9.69 29.21
CA VAL A 602 -74.04 11.08 29.48
C VAL A 602 -72.58 11.33 29.13
N TYR A 603 -71.74 10.30 29.06
CA TYR A 603 -70.31 10.42 28.81
C TYR A 603 -69.94 11.23 27.55
N PRO A 604 -70.57 11.00 26.37
CA PRO A 604 -70.30 11.81 25.17
C PRO A 604 -70.63 13.30 25.34
N LYS A 605 -71.43 13.65 26.34
CA LYS A 605 -71.87 15.02 26.64
C LYS A 605 -71.00 15.71 27.70
N LEU A 606 -70.07 14.98 28.33
CA LEU A 606 -69.14 15.57 29.29
C LEU A 606 -68.08 16.42 28.58
N GLU A 607 -67.60 17.44 29.29
CA GLU A 607 -66.45 18.23 28.86
C GLU A 607 -65.17 17.36 28.79
N GLU A 608 -64.25 17.67 27.87
CA GLU A 608 -63.05 16.84 27.59
C GLU A 608 -62.15 16.64 28.82
N ASN A 609 -62.09 17.60 29.74
CA ASN A 609 -61.35 17.51 31.00
C ASN A 609 -62.02 16.55 32.01
N ASN A 610 -63.32 16.34 31.92
CA ASN A 610 -64.09 15.47 32.81
C ASN A 610 -64.13 14.02 32.32
N LYS A 611 -64.04 13.79 31.00
CA LYS A 611 -64.08 12.44 30.42
C LYS A 611 -63.05 11.48 31.04
N PRO A 612 -61.74 11.81 31.16
CA PRO A 612 -60.78 10.90 31.77
C PRO A 612 -61.00 10.67 33.29
N ARG A 613 -61.73 11.58 33.95
CA ARG A 613 -61.98 11.59 35.40
C ARG A 613 -63.43 11.25 35.76
N VAL A 614 -64.14 10.56 34.85
CA VAL A 614 -65.58 10.33 34.99
C VAL A 614 -65.94 9.61 36.30
N GLY A 615 -65.16 8.63 36.74
CA GLY A 615 -65.37 7.96 38.02
C GLY A 615 -65.21 8.86 39.24
N ASP A 616 -64.18 9.70 39.25
CA ASP A 616 -63.94 10.68 40.31
C ASP A 616 -65.08 11.72 40.37
N VAL A 617 -65.49 12.22 39.21
CA VAL A 617 -66.61 13.17 39.06
C VAL A 617 -67.91 12.57 39.61
N PHE A 618 -68.29 11.36 39.18
CA PHE A 618 -69.55 10.75 39.62
C PHE A 618 -69.48 10.24 41.07
N ALA A 619 -68.32 9.81 41.56
CA ALA A 619 -68.13 9.52 42.98
C ALA A 619 -68.38 10.75 43.86
N GLU A 620 -67.89 11.93 43.44
CA GLU A 620 -68.16 13.17 44.16
C GLU A 620 -69.66 13.54 44.14
N ILE A 621 -70.30 13.43 42.97
CA ILE A 621 -71.74 13.71 42.83
C ILE A 621 -72.55 12.77 43.73
N ILE A 622 -72.29 11.46 43.69
CA ILE A 622 -72.96 10.46 44.52
C ILE A 622 -72.71 10.73 46.01
N ARG A 623 -71.49 11.15 46.40
CA ARG A 623 -71.20 11.54 47.79
C ARG A 623 -72.09 12.69 48.24
N TYR A 624 -72.27 13.72 47.42
CA TYR A 624 -73.13 14.85 47.77
C TYR A 624 -74.62 14.46 47.78
N ILE A 625 -75.07 13.62 46.85
CA ILE A 625 -76.44 13.07 46.88
C ILE A 625 -76.67 12.28 48.18
N SER A 626 -75.75 11.39 48.51
CA SER A 626 -75.77 10.58 49.74
C SER A 626 -75.84 11.45 51.00
N GLN A 627 -75.01 12.50 51.10
CA GLN A 627 -75.05 13.45 52.21
C GLN A 627 -76.42 14.09 52.39
N ASN A 628 -77.08 14.46 51.30
CA ASN A 628 -78.41 15.08 51.36
C ASN A 628 -79.48 14.10 51.81
N ILE A 629 -79.49 12.88 51.24
CA ILE A 629 -80.44 11.81 51.60
C ILE A 629 -80.29 11.47 53.08
N VAL A 630 -79.05 11.23 53.55
CA VAL A 630 -78.76 10.92 54.95
C VAL A 630 -79.22 12.06 55.87
N LYS A 631 -78.89 13.31 55.53
CA LYS A 631 -79.25 14.47 56.34
C LYS A 631 -80.75 14.64 56.51
N ARG A 632 -81.54 14.39 55.46
CA ARG A 632 -82.98 14.66 55.44
C ARG A 632 -83.83 13.46 55.89
N CYS A 633 -83.38 12.22 55.67
CA CYS A 633 -84.16 11.02 56.01
C CYS A 633 -83.82 10.39 57.37
N LYS A 634 -82.71 10.79 58.03
CA LYS A 634 -82.25 10.12 59.27
C LYS A 634 -83.19 10.27 60.46
N ASP A 635 -83.80 11.45 60.62
CA ASP A 635 -84.58 11.82 61.81
C ASP A 635 -86.03 12.25 61.46
N ASP A 636 -86.50 11.99 60.23
CA ASP A 636 -87.86 12.30 59.77
C ASP A 636 -88.46 11.08 59.05
N ASP A 637 -89.26 10.31 59.79
CA ASP A 637 -89.87 9.07 59.30
C ASP A 637 -90.81 9.32 58.10
N MET A 638 -91.51 10.47 58.04
CA MET A 638 -92.40 10.79 56.92
C MET A 638 -91.60 11.08 55.64
N VAL A 639 -90.52 11.84 55.74
CA VAL A 639 -89.63 12.11 54.60
C VAL A 639 -88.97 10.82 54.14
N LYS A 640 -88.53 9.97 55.07
CA LYS A 640 -87.96 8.66 54.76
C LYS A 640 -88.95 7.75 54.04
N GLU A 641 -90.17 7.60 54.55
CA GLU A 641 -91.22 6.78 53.92
C GLU A 641 -91.55 7.29 52.52
N GLY A 642 -91.81 8.58 52.35
CA GLY A 642 -92.10 9.18 51.04
C GLY A 642 -90.94 8.99 50.05
N PHE A 643 -89.69 9.15 50.50
CA PHE A 643 -88.53 8.93 49.66
C PHE A 643 -88.40 7.48 49.20
N VAL A 644 -88.60 6.52 50.12
CA VAL A 644 -88.57 5.07 49.79
C VAL A 644 -89.71 4.70 48.84
N GLU A 645 -90.92 5.21 49.04
CA GLU A 645 -92.06 4.99 48.13
C GLU A 645 -91.83 5.54 46.73
N ALA A 646 -91.15 6.68 46.61
CA ALA A 646 -90.79 7.29 45.32
C ALA A 646 -89.60 6.61 44.62
N THR A 647 -88.79 5.84 45.35
CA THR A 647 -87.52 5.25 44.88
C THR A 647 -87.45 3.73 45.06
N GLN A 648 -88.53 3.02 44.74
CA GLN A 648 -88.68 1.57 44.94
C GLN A 648 -87.57 0.73 44.31
N ASN A 649 -86.91 1.21 43.25
CA ASN A 649 -85.81 0.49 42.60
C ASN A 649 -84.44 0.72 43.26
N CYS A 650 -84.34 1.62 44.25
CA CYS A 650 -83.11 1.98 44.96
C CYS A 650 -81.96 2.34 44.02
N LYS A 651 -82.26 3.09 42.95
CA LYS A 651 -81.30 3.41 41.89
C LYS A 651 -81.24 4.89 41.58
N ILE A 652 -80.01 5.40 41.40
CA ILE A 652 -79.74 6.73 40.87
C ILE A 652 -79.51 6.64 39.36
N VAL A 653 -80.24 7.43 38.58
CA VAL A 653 -80.08 7.52 37.12
C VAL A 653 -79.58 8.92 36.77
N PHE A 654 -78.45 9.00 36.07
CA PHE A 654 -77.90 10.28 35.63
C PHE A 654 -78.43 10.67 34.26
N GLN A 655 -78.80 11.94 34.10
CA GLN A 655 -79.33 12.42 32.82
C GLN A 655 -78.69 13.76 32.43
N PHE A 656 -78.22 13.87 31.19
CA PHE A 656 -77.79 15.16 30.65
C PHE A 656 -78.99 15.88 30.03
N VAL A 657 -79.29 17.09 30.50
CA VAL A 657 -80.37 17.93 29.99
C VAL A 657 -79.82 19.32 29.71
N GLU A 658 -79.57 19.65 28.44
CA GLU A 658 -78.93 20.92 28.06
C GLU A 658 -79.74 22.16 28.49
N LYS A 659 -81.08 22.08 28.44
CA LYS A 659 -82.00 23.22 28.63
C LYS A 659 -82.74 23.20 29.97
N GLN A 660 -82.14 22.72 31.06
CA GLN A 660 -82.73 22.86 32.40
C GLN A 660 -82.33 24.21 33.06
N SER A 661 -83.21 24.72 33.92
CA SER A 661 -83.06 26.04 34.55
C SER A 661 -81.87 26.09 35.52
N SER A 662 -81.71 25.08 36.37
CA SER A 662 -80.62 24.94 37.34
C SER A 662 -79.52 24.00 36.86
N TYR A 663 -78.36 24.00 37.53
CA TYR A 663 -77.28 23.05 37.21
C TYR A 663 -77.62 21.62 37.55
N TRP A 664 -78.38 21.42 38.63
CA TRP A 664 -78.84 20.13 39.10
C TRP A 664 -80.36 20.17 39.27
N VAL A 665 -81.02 19.12 38.81
CA VAL A 665 -82.46 18.89 39.00
C VAL A 665 -82.63 17.45 39.44
N TRP A 666 -83.30 17.25 40.57
CA TRP A 666 -83.74 15.92 40.99
C TRP A 666 -85.19 15.73 40.57
N LYS A 667 -85.55 14.52 40.17
CA LYS A 667 -86.94 14.09 39.99
C LYS A 667 -87.06 12.60 40.34
N PHE A 668 -88.24 12.19 40.74
CA PHE A 668 -88.59 10.78 40.93
C PHE A 668 -89.32 10.29 39.68
N ASP A 669 -88.75 9.30 39.00
CA ASP A 669 -89.28 8.85 37.70
C ASP A 669 -89.07 7.34 37.54
N GLY A 670 -90.16 6.61 37.25
CA GLY A 670 -90.15 5.16 37.12
C GLY A 670 -89.66 4.40 38.36
N GLY A 671 -89.79 4.96 39.56
CA GLY A 671 -89.27 4.37 40.81
C GLY A 671 -87.77 4.58 41.03
N ASN A 672 -87.11 5.45 40.27
CA ASN A 672 -85.70 5.82 40.42
C ASN A 672 -85.55 7.28 40.85
N LEU A 673 -84.43 7.59 41.51
CA LEU A 673 -83.98 8.98 41.65
C LEU A 673 -83.24 9.38 40.38
N VAL A 674 -83.82 10.25 39.57
CA VAL A 674 -83.15 10.80 38.39
C VAL A 674 -82.48 12.12 38.75
N VAL A 675 -81.17 12.18 38.59
CA VAL A 675 -80.36 13.38 38.83
C VAL A 675 -79.88 13.93 37.49
N SER A 676 -80.50 15.03 37.07
CA SER A 676 -80.24 15.66 35.78
C SER A 676 -79.30 16.85 35.91
N PHE A 677 -78.38 16.99 34.96
CA PHE A 677 -77.43 18.10 34.91
C PHE A 677 -77.29 18.69 33.49
N LYS A 678 -77.02 20.00 33.40
CA LYS A 678 -76.68 20.68 32.14
C LYS A 678 -75.18 20.86 31.92
N SER A 679 -74.40 20.84 32.99
CA SER A 679 -72.93 20.86 33.01
C SER A 679 -72.48 20.38 34.40
N ILE A 680 -71.27 19.83 34.48
CA ILE A 680 -70.67 19.39 35.75
C ILE A 680 -70.05 20.59 36.45
N CYS A 681 -70.87 21.31 37.21
CA CYS A 681 -70.42 22.40 38.07
C CYS A 681 -71.30 22.49 39.32
N ASN A 682 -70.80 23.15 40.37
CA ASN A 682 -71.46 23.24 41.67
C ASN A 682 -71.97 21.87 42.17
N THR A 683 -71.16 20.81 42.07
CA THR A 683 -71.55 19.44 42.46
C THR A 683 -72.07 19.38 43.90
N SER A 684 -71.56 20.26 44.77
CA SER A 684 -72.02 20.47 46.16
C SER A 684 -73.47 20.88 46.32
N ASP A 685 -74.12 21.46 45.29
CA ASP A 685 -75.52 21.85 45.35
C ASP A 685 -76.43 20.63 45.60
N ASN A 686 -76.00 19.45 45.14
CA ASN A 686 -76.69 18.17 45.41
C ASN A 686 -76.78 17.85 46.92
N ALA A 687 -75.86 18.35 47.75
CA ALA A 687 -75.85 18.12 49.19
C ALA A 687 -76.97 18.85 49.95
N ASN A 688 -77.57 19.86 49.31
CA ASN A 688 -78.56 20.74 49.94
C ASN A 688 -79.88 20.82 49.15
N PHE A 689 -80.02 20.02 48.08
CA PHE A 689 -81.21 20.01 47.24
C PHE A 689 -82.48 19.71 48.07
N ASN A 690 -83.53 20.51 47.93
CA ASN A 690 -84.76 20.35 48.72
C ASN A 690 -85.71 19.36 48.04
N PHE A 691 -85.48 18.07 48.24
CA PHE A 691 -86.26 17.02 47.58
C PHE A 691 -87.63 16.76 48.23
N GLU A 692 -87.89 17.23 49.45
CA GLU A 692 -89.19 17.07 50.12
C GLU A 692 -90.30 17.81 49.39
N ALA A 693 -89.98 18.87 48.64
CA ALA A 693 -90.94 19.55 47.78
C ALA A 693 -91.32 18.73 46.52
N LEU A 694 -90.65 17.60 46.29
CA LEU A 694 -90.88 16.68 45.18
C LEU A 694 -91.54 15.36 45.61
N LEU A 695 -91.53 15.05 46.91
CA LEU A 695 -92.28 13.96 47.53
C LEU A 695 -93.75 14.39 47.67
#